data_AF-A0A935J989-F1
#
_entry.id   AF-A0A935J989-F1
#
_cell.length_a   1.000
_cell.length_b   1.000
_cell.length_c   1.000
_cell.angle_alpha   90.00
_cell.angle_beta   90.00
_cell.angle_gamma   90.00
#
_symmetry.space_group_name_H-M   'P 1'
#
loop_
_entity.id
_entity.type
_entity.pdbx_description
1 polymer ?
#
loop_
_entity_poly.entity_id
_entity_poly.type
_entity_poly.pdbx_seq_one_letter_code
_entity_poly.pdbx_strand_id
1 'polypeptide(L)'
;MITNPITSETSLKSRPALRRVLLAVWAVIVLYTVYVLGEAIAPHFNNTMKTSMAQNLLGISSLLQTSFYYIVDILLVLGFSVIGVMIVMHSSDDWFAIFTSIFLITFGVRVTDLANMIALQPGTEFAGGLLLAMGDIGIVLFTMLFPDGKFTPRWLRFAVPPLVIMMLGIYLFPNAPFFWDKLGQSYLLITTSWYLVGFFTLIHRYFRRATLAHKQQIRWVFIGTLGPFLWFIIFQVGLSFLPEPAESSLAMTAVLLVSRLLSIFLFLMLPLSISISIAQTKLFNIDLIINRSLVYGTLTLALGLTFAVMLALISLVFKNFNQGDQSLVAATIFSVSAGALFQPARKKLQRFVDRFFYHIEIDYQKTPSDVLIAPDASSTAPKISSYYDLKLIGRGGMAEVYRATSPSRNKSVAIKVLRAALADDDSFRKRFMREAEIISRLEHPNIVNIIDFGDENGIYHIVMEHLSGPDLNNLIKQEKQITLPKTISILRGVADALDYAHKNGLVHRDIKPSNVMLDSSTIPARVVLTDFGIAKIIDSQTLMTNTNMLGTLDYIAPEQIQASAEVDSRADIYALGVMTYQMITGTLPFEHPSTGALLLAHLNAPPPDARALVRDLPRNVAHSIQQAMAKKPENRPATAGEFIATLENT
;
A
#
# COMPACT_ATOMS: atom_id res chain seq x y z
N MET A 1 4.42 8.03 28.43
CA MET A 1 4.60 6.56 28.44
C MET A 1 3.56 5.95 27.50
N ILE A 2 3.92 5.74 26.24
CA ILE A 2 3.03 5.13 25.25
C ILE A 2 3.32 3.63 25.29
N THR A 3 2.37 2.86 25.80
CA THR A 3 2.44 1.40 25.85
C THR A 3 2.46 0.83 24.44
N ASN A 4 3.52 0.09 24.09
CA ASN A 4 3.62 -0.77 22.90
C ASN A 4 2.29 -1.50 22.67
N PRO A 5 1.57 -1.29 21.54
CA PRO A 5 0.42 -2.10 21.25
C PRO A 5 0.90 -3.42 20.65
N ILE A 6 0.68 -4.50 21.41
CA ILE A 6 0.42 -5.86 20.92
C ILE A 6 1.63 -6.57 20.30
N THR A 7 2.29 -7.44 21.07
CA THR A 7 2.99 -8.67 20.59
C THR A 7 3.74 -9.43 21.71
N SER A 8 3.71 -9.02 22.98
CA SER A 8 4.59 -9.65 23.98
C SER A 8 4.34 -11.15 24.24
N GLU A 9 3.11 -11.66 24.02
CA GLU A 9 2.77 -13.04 24.40
C GLU A 9 2.73 -14.05 23.24
N THR A 10 2.44 -13.63 22.01
CA THR A 10 2.54 -14.49 20.81
C THR A 10 3.94 -14.44 20.18
N SER A 11 4.77 -13.49 20.61
CA SER A 11 6.13 -13.35 20.12
C SER A 11 7.00 -14.57 20.46
N LEU A 12 7.71 -15.04 19.45
CA LEU A 12 8.72 -16.07 19.50
C LEU A 12 10.15 -15.50 19.66
N LYS A 13 10.31 -14.18 19.82
CA LYS A 13 11.63 -13.54 19.98
C LYS A 13 12.43 -14.12 21.16
N SER A 14 11.76 -14.51 22.24
CA SER A 14 12.36 -15.16 23.40
C SER A 14 12.51 -16.68 23.27
N ARG A 15 12.02 -17.29 22.17
CA ARG A 15 11.97 -18.75 21.95
C ARG A 15 12.47 -19.13 20.54
N PRO A 16 13.75 -18.90 20.21
CA PRO A 16 14.28 -19.10 18.85
C PRO A 16 14.22 -20.57 18.38
N ALA A 17 14.35 -21.54 19.30
CA ALA A 17 14.22 -22.96 18.96
C ALA A 17 12.79 -23.31 18.50
N LEU A 18 11.78 -22.85 19.25
CA LEU A 18 10.37 -23.05 18.88
C LEU A 18 10.05 -22.36 17.56
N ARG A 19 10.60 -21.15 17.33
CA ARG A 19 10.47 -20.45 16.04
C ARG A 19 10.98 -21.29 14.87
N ARG A 20 12.18 -21.86 14.97
CA ARG A 20 12.75 -22.72 13.91
C ARG A 20 11.90 -23.96 13.66
N VAL A 21 11.41 -24.61 14.71
CA VAL A 21 10.53 -25.77 14.58
C VAL A 21 9.23 -25.40 13.87
N LEU A 22 8.57 -24.31 14.28
CA LEU A 22 7.33 -23.86 13.64
C LEU A 22 7.52 -23.45 12.18
N LEU A 23 8.64 -22.81 11.84
CA LEU A 23 8.97 -22.49 10.45
C LEU A 23 9.30 -23.72 9.62
N ALA A 24 9.96 -24.73 10.20
CA ALA A 24 10.19 -26.01 9.53
C ALA A 24 8.87 -26.75 9.26
N VAL A 25 7.97 -26.80 10.25
CA VAL A 25 6.62 -27.36 10.09
C VAL A 25 5.85 -26.60 9.01
N TRP A 26 5.89 -25.27 9.02
CA TRP A 26 5.30 -24.44 7.99
C TRP A 26 5.84 -24.80 6.59
N ALA A 27 7.16 -24.87 6.43
CA ALA A 27 7.78 -25.20 5.15
C ALA A 27 7.40 -26.60 4.65
N VAL A 28 7.35 -27.59 5.54
CA VAL A 28 6.88 -28.95 5.23
C VAL A 28 5.44 -28.93 4.74
N ILE A 29 4.55 -28.20 5.41
CA ILE A 29 3.15 -28.08 5.01
C ILE A 29 3.03 -27.40 3.65
N VAL A 30 3.76 -26.30 3.40
CA VAL A 30 3.74 -25.63 2.09
C VAL A 30 4.21 -26.56 0.97
N LEU A 31 5.33 -27.25 1.17
CA LEU A 31 5.84 -28.22 0.20
C LEU A 31 4.86 -29.37 -0.03
N TYR A 32 4.23 -29.85 1.03
CA TYR A 32 3.20 -30.88 0.95
C TYR A 32 1.96 -30.39 0.19
N THR A 33 1.51 -29.16 0.43
CA THR A 33 0.42 -28.55 -0.34
C THR A 33 0.76 -28.47 -1.82
N VAL A 34 1.98 -28.05 -2.17
CA VAL A 34 2.44 -28.00 -3.58
C VAL A 34 2.48 -29.39 -4.20
N TYR A 35 2.97 -30.40 -3.47
CA TYR A 35 2.99 -31.79 -3.92
C TYR A 35 1.57 -32.29 -4.22
N VAL A 36 0.65 -32.17 -3.25
CA VAL A 36 -0.74 -32.60 -3.41
C VAL A 36 -1.41 -31.84 -4.57
N LEU A 37 -1.18 -30.53 -4.69
CA LEU A 37 -1.70 -29.78 -5.84
C LEU A 37 -1.18 -30.32 -7.16
N GLY A 38 0.13 -30.60 -7.26
CA GLY A 38 0.76 -31.18 -8.44
C GLY A 38 0.13 -32.49 -8.89
N GLU A 39 -0.16 -33.39 -7.94
CA GLU A 39 -0.86 -34.65 -8.19
C GLU A 39 -2.33 -34.44 -8.59
N ALA A 40 -2.98 -33.35 -8.15
CA ALA A 40 -4.39 -33.08 -8.44
C ALA A 40 -4.61 -32.55 -9.86
N ILE A 41 -3.65 -31.76 -10.38
CA ILE A 41 -3.81 -30.97 -11.61
C ILE A 41 -4.26 -31.82 -12.79
N ALA A 42 -3.46 -32.83 -13.14
CA ALA A 42 -3.66 -33.61 -14.36
C ALA A 42 -4.90 -34.53 -14.28
N PRO A 43 -5.13 -35.29 -13.18
CA PRO A 43 -6.34 -36.09 -13.02
C PRO A 43 -7.61 -35.23 -13.01
N HIS A 44 -7.59 -34.05 -12.36
CA HIS A 44 -8.74 -33.16 -12.33
C HIS A 44 -9.12 -32.65 -13.71
N PHE A 45 -8.12 -32.20 -14.47
CA PHE A 45 -8.33 -31.73 -15.83
C PHE A 45 -8.93 -32.83 -16.69
N ASN A 46 -8.39 -34.05 -16.61
CA ASN A 46 -8.87 -35.18 -17.40
C ASN A 46 -10.29 -35.62 -17.01
N ASN A 47 -10.60 -35.69 -15.71
CA ASN A 47 -11.94 -36.03 -15.23
C ASN A 47 -12.96 -34.97 -15.62
N THR A 48 -12.67 -33.69 -15.41
CA THR A 48 -13.56 -32.59 -15.79
C THR A 48 -13.76 -32.50 -17.31
N MET A 49 -12.72 -32.81 -18.09
CA MET A 49 -12.84 -32.98 -19.55
C MET A 49 -13.81 -34.12 -19.91
N LYS A 50 -13.73 -35.27 -19.23
CA LYS A 50 -14.65 -36.39 -19.45
C LYS A 50 -16.09 -36.03 -19.06
N THR A 51 -16.29 -35.38 -17.91
CA THR A 51 -17.63 -34.96 -17.47
C THR A 51 -18.23 -33.91 -18.39
N SER A 52 -17.43 -32.93 -18.83
CA SER A 52 -17.88 -31.89 -19.77
C SER A 52 -18.12 -32.43 -21.19
N MET A 53 -17.35 -33.42 -21.64
CA MET A 53 -17.64 -34.17 -22.88
C MET A 53 -18.93 -34.99 -22.78
N ALA A 54 -19.16 -35.68 -21.65
CA ALA A 54 -20.36 -36.47 -21.42
C ALA A 54 -21.63 -35.62 -21.30
N GLN A 55 -21.50 -34.42 -20.73
CA GLN A 55 -22.62 -33.50 -20.56
C GLN A 55 -22.92 -32.69 -21.83
N ASN A 56 -21.95 -32.47 -22.73
CA ASN A 56 -22.06 -31.76 -24.02
C ASN A 56 -23.07 -30.59 -24.01
N LEU A 57 -23.13 -29.88 -22.88
CA LEU A 57 -24.36 -29.20 -22.44
C LEU A 57 -24.46 -27.77 -22.96
N LEU A 58 -23.50 -27.35 -23.79
CA LEU A 58 -23.27 -25.94 -24.09
C LEU A 58 -22.84 -25.63 -25.53
N GLY A 59 -22.26 -26.56 -26.30
CA GLY A 59 -21.51 -26.22 -27.54
C GLY A 59 -20.45 -25.13 -27.39
N ILE A 60 -20.14 -24.74 -26.15
CA ILE A 60 -18.83 -24.29 -25.73
C ILE A 60 -17.96 -25.55 -25.73
N SER A 61 -16.72 -25.45 -26.22
CA SER A 61 -15.81 -26.60 -26.18
C SER A 61 -15.66 -27.08 -24.74
N SER A 62 -15.77 -28.40 -24.52
CA SER A 62 -15.51 -29.05 -23.23
C SER A 62 -14.18 -28.58 -22.60
N LEU A 63 -13.23 -28.28 -23.48
CA LEU A 63 -11.95 -27.65 -23.17
C LEU A 63 -12.09 -26.29 -22.47
N LEU A 64 -12.92 -25.37 -22.99
CA LEU A 64 -13.05 -24.02 -22.45
C LEU A 64 -13.78 -24.02 -21.09
N GLN A 65 -14.81 -24.86 -20.94
CA GLN A 65 -15.50 -25.03 -19.66
C GLN A 65 -14.56 -25.63 -18.60
N THR A 66 -13.86 -26.71 -18.93
CA THR A 66 -12.90 -27.35 -18.00
C THR A 66 -11.76 -26.41 -17.64
N SER A 67 -11.21 -25.69 -18.62
CA SER A 67 -10.16 -24.70 -18.38
C SER A 67 -10.65 -23.59 -17.45
N PHE A 68 -11.90 -23.15 -17.59
CA PHE A 68 -12.48 -22.14 -16.70
C PHE A 68 -12.50 -22.62 -15.24
N TYR A 69 -13.10 -23.78 -14.93
CA TYR A 69 -13.15 -24.31 -13.56
C TYR A 69 -11.74 -24.47 -12.96
N TYR A 70 -10.80 -24.94 -13.78
CA TYR A 70 -9.43 -25.17 -13.36
C TYR A 70 -8.67 -23.87 -13.05
N ILE A 71 -8.82 -22.86 -13.91
CA ILE A 71 -8.24 -21.53 -13.72
C ILE A 71 -8.81 -20.91 -12.44
N VAL A 72 -10.12 -21.00 -12.20
CA VAL A 72 -10.75 -20.51 -10.96
C VAL A 72 -10.09 -21.11 -9.72
N ASP A 73 -9.90 -22.42 -9.69
CA ASP A 73 -9.37 -23.13 -8.52
C ASP A 73 -7.92 -22.76 -8.25
N ILE A 74 -7.08 -22.70 -9.30
CA ILE A 74 -5.71 -22.22 -9.17
C ILE A 74 -5.68 -20.82 -8.60
N LEU A 75 -6.55 -19.93 -9.09
CA LEU A 75 -6.57 -18.53 -8.68
C LEU A 75 -7.01 -18.37 -7.23
N LEU A 76 -7.98 -19.15 -6.76
CA LEU A 76 -8.37 -19.21 -5.35
C LEU A 76 -7.19 -19.67 -4.48
N VAL A 77 -6.57 -20.81 -4.83
CA VAL A 77 -5.40 -21.33 -4.11
C VAL A 77 -4.28 -20.30 -4.04
N LEU A 78 -3.96 -19.65 -5.16
CA LEU A 78 -2.94 -18.60 -5.22
C LEU A 78 -3.30 -17.41 -4.35
N GLY A 79 -4.54 -16.91 -4.40
CA GLY A 79 -4.98 -15.75 -3.61
C GLY A 79 -4.80 -15.97 -2.11
N PHE A 80 -5.23 -17.13 -1.61
CA PHE A 80 -5.03 -17.52 -0.22
C PHE A 80 -3.55 -17.75 0.13
N SER A 81 -2.81 -18.45 -0.73
CA SER A 81 -1.42 -18.82 -0.48
C SER A 81 -0.49 -17.61 -0.46
N VAL A 82 -0.69 -16.65 -1.37
CA VAL A 82 0.12 -15.42 -1.41
C VAL A 82 -0.03 -14.61 -0.12
N ILE A 83 -1.26 -14.45 0.38
CA ILE A 83 -1.50 -13.76 1.65
C ILE A 83 -0.88 -14.54 2.81
N GLY A 84 -1.06 -15.86 2.82
CA GLY A 84 -0.45 -16.73 3.83
C GLY A 84 1.07 -16.58 3.88
N VAL A 85 1.76 -16.71 2.75
CA VAL A 85 3.22 -16.57 2.65
C VAL A 85 3.67 -15.17 3.09
N MET A 86 2.97 -14.12 2.64
CA MET A 86 3.27 -12.74 3.01
C MET A 86 3.25 -12.50 4.52
N ILE A 87 2.26 -13.07 5.22
CA ILE A 87 2.15 -12.95 6.69
C ILE A 87 3.39 -13.51 7.38
N VAL A 88 3.91 -14.66 6.94
CA VAL A 88 5.11 -15.27 7.54
C VAL A 88 6.38 -14.52 7.15
N MET A 89 6.50 -14.05 5.91
CA MET A 89 7.67 -13.28 5.48
C MET A 89 7.88 -12.03 6.34
N HIS A 90 6.79 -11.35 6.73
CA HIS A 90 6.88 -10.13 7.51
C HIS A 90 6.84 -10.37 9.04
N SER A 91 6.18 -11.43 9.50
CA SER A 91 5.88 -11.65 10.92
C SER A 91 6.24 -13.06 11.40
N SER A 92 7.33 -13.63 10.89
CA SER A 92 7.86 -14.95 11.30
C SER A 92 8.30 -15.06 12.77
N ASP A 93 8.33 -13.94 13.49
CA ASP A 93 8.59 -13.87 14.94
C ASP A 93 7.31 -14.03 15.78
N ASP A 94 6.17 -14.35 15.18
CA ASP A 94 4.88 -14.56 15.87
C ASP A 94 4.29 -15.93 15.49
N TRP A 95 3.99 -16.78 16.48
CA TRP A 95 3.44 -18.11 16.21
C TRP A 95 2.03 -18.07 15.62
N PHE A 96 1.24 -17.06 15.98
CA PHE A 96 -0.13 -16.90 15.50
C PHE A 96 -0.14 -16.46 14.03
N ALA A 97 0.86 -15.67 13.61
CA ALA A 97 1.09 -15.35 12.20
C ALA A 97 1.46 -16.61 11.38
N ILE A 98 2.36 -17.46 11.90
CA ILE A 98 2.71 -18.75 11.26
C ILE A 98 1.49 -19.66 11.16
N PHE A 99 0.70 -19.79 12.23
CA PHE A 99 -0.55 -20.55 12.22
C PHE A 99 -1.55 -20.00 11.19
N THR A 100 -1.76 -18.68 11.16
CA THR A 100 -2.68 -18.03 10.21
C THR A 100 -2.27 -18.30 8.77
N SER A 101 -0.97 -18.34 8.49
CA SER A 101 -0.44 -18.69 7.18
C SER A 101 -0.73 -20.15 6.78
N ILE A 102 -0.46 -21.10 7.67
CA ILE A 102 -0.79 -22.53 7.46
C ILE A 102 -2.28 -22.68 7.17
N PHE A 103 -3.11 -22.04 8.00
CA PHE A 103 -4.55 -22.00 7.82
C PHE A 103 -4.93 -21.46 6.44
N LEU A 104 -4.45 -20.29 6.03
CA LEU A 104 -4.84 -19.70 4.75
C LEU A 104 -4.43 -20.59 3.57
N ILE A 105 -3.21 -21.14 3.58
CA ILE A 105 -2.72 -22.02 2.52
C ILE A 105 -3.57 -23.30 2.41
N THR A 106 -3.81 -23.97 3.53
CA THR A 106 -4.59 -25.23 3.55
C THR A 106 -6.07 -25.00 3.29
N PHE A 107 -6.63 -23.90 3.78
CA PHE A 107 -8.01 -23.52 3.52
C PHE A 107 -8.22 -23.10 2.06
N GLY A 108 -7.25 -22.42 1.45
CA GLY A 108 -7.27 -22.07 0.03
C GLY A 108 -7.40 -23.29 -0.87
N VAL A 109 -6.76 -24.41 -0.50
CA VAL A 109 -6.94 -25.70 -1.18
C VAL A 109 -8.28 -26.33 -0.85
N ARG A 110 -8.71 -26.27 0.43
CA ARG A 110 -9.99 -26.82 0.89
C ARG A 110 -11.22 -26.25 0.19
N VAL A 111 -11.18 -24.98 -0.22
CA VAL A 111 -12.29 -24.31 -0.93
C VAL A 111 -12.35 -24.62 -2.43
N THR A 112 -11.39 -25.41 -2.93
CA THR A 112 -11.35 -25.88 -4.33
C THR A 112 -11.68 -27.36 -4.42
N ASP A 113 -11.97 -27.83 -5.63
CA ASP A 113 -12.27 -29.24 -5.85
C ASP A 113 -10.99 -30.09 -5.92
N LEU A 114 -9.81 -29.46 -6.09
CA LEU A 114 -8.51 -30.10 -6.28
C LEU A 114 -8.18 -31.14 -5.20
N ALA A 115 -8.29 -30.80 -3.91
CA ALA A 115 -7.99 -31.74 -2.83
C ALA A 115 -9.09 -32.77 -2.59
N ASN A 116 -10.35 -32.43 -2.89
CA ASN A 116 -11.46 -33.37 -2.74
C ASN A 116 -11.27 -34.61 -3.63
N MET A 117 -10.76 -34.45 -4.85
CA MET A 117 -10.54 -35.61 -5.72
C MET A 117 -9.37 -36.48 -5.30
N ILE A 118 -8.28 -35.88 -4.81
CA ILE A 118 -7.16 -36.66 -4.28
C ILE A 118 -7.62 -37.46 -3.07
N ALA A 119 -8.46 -36.87 -2.23
CA ALA A 119 -9.02 -37.55 -1.06
C ALA A 119 -9.93 -38.74 -1.43
N LEU A 120 -10.44 -38.79 -2.67
CA LEU A 120 -11.29 -39.87 -3.20
C LEU A 120 -10.51 -40.90 -4.04
N GLN A 121 -9.24 -40.64 -4.36
CA GLN A 121 -8.43 -41.54 -5.16
C GLN A 121 -7.76 -42.62 -4.28
N PRO A 122 -7.86 -43.91 -4.67
CA PRO A 122 -7.21 -45.00 -3.94
C PRO A 122 -5.70 -44.80 -3.78
N GLY A 123 -5.20 -44.85 -2.55
CA GLY A 123 -3.78 -44.67 -2.21
C GLY A 123 -3.35 -43.23 -1.92
N THR A 124 -4.18 -42.23 -2.22
CA THR A 124 -3.91 -40.81 -1.92
C THR A 124 -4.94 -40.19 -0.97
N GLU A 125 -5.84 -41.00 -0.41
CA GLU A 125 -6.94 -40.54 0.44
C GLU A 125 -6.42 -39.79 1.66
N PHE A 126 -5.38 -40.33 2.28
CA PHE A 126 -4.70 -39.68 3.40
C PHE A 126 -4.12 -38.32 2.98
N ALA A 127 -3.60 -38.24 1.76
CA ALA A 127 -2.89 -37.06 1.29
C ALA A 127 -3.84 -35.86 1.08
N GLY A 128 -4.93 -36.10 0.36
CA GLY A 128 -5.99 -35.11 0.18
C GLY A 128 -6.73 -34.84 1.49
N GLY A 129 -7.10 -35.90 2.22
CA GLY A 129 -7.85 -35.83 3.46
C GLY A 129 -7.16 -34.99 4.54
N LEU A 130 -5.83 -35.09 4.68
CA LEU A 130 -5.08 -34.30 5.65
C LEU A 130 -5.18 -32.79 5.36
N LEU A 131 -5.02 -32.37 4.09
CA LEU A 131 -5.16 -30.95 3.73
C LEU A 131 -6.58 -30.45 3.94
N LEU A 132 -7.59 -31.25 3.60
CA LEU A 132 -8.99 -30.89 3.83
C LEU A 132 -9.28 -30.68 5.33
N ALA A 133 -8.82 -31.61 6.17
CA ALA A 133 -8.94 -31.51 7.61
C ALA A 133 -8.24 -30.26 8.16
N MET A 134 -7.01 -29.99 7.71
CA MET A 134 -6.25 -28.81 8.16
C MET A 134 -6.96 -27.49 7.80
N GLY A 135 -7.59 -27.41 6.63
CA GLY A 135 -8.37 -26.24 6.24
C GLY A 135 -9.57 -26.00 7.16
N ASP A 136 -10.41 -27.02 7.37
CA ASP A 136 -11.62 -26.89 8.18
C ASP A 136 -11.33 -26.73 9.69
N ILE A 137 -10.30 -27.42 10.20
CA ILE A 137 -9.80 -27.17 11.56
C ILE A 137 -9.24 -25.75 11.64
N GLY A 138 -8.51 -25.31 10.62
CA GLY A 138 -7.86 -24.01 10.56
C GLY A 138 -8.85 -22.85 10.70
N ILE A 139 -9.95 -22.84 9.94
CA ILE A 139 -10.94 -21.74 10.00
C ILE A 139 -11.62 -21.66 11.37
N VAL A 140 -11.96 -22.82 11.95
CA VAL A 140 -12.60 -22.87 13.28
C VAL A 140 -11.63 -22.41 14.36
N LEU A 141 -10.40 -22.93 14.37
CA LEU A 141 -9.40 -22.49 15.35
C LEU A 141 -9.01 -21.03 15.17
N PHE A 142 -8.93 -20.54 13.93
CA PHE A 142 -8.67 -19.14 13.65
C PHE A 142 -9.72 -18.24 14.28
N THR A 143 -11.01 -18.51 14.09
CA THR A 143 -12.09 -17.71 14.72
C THR A 143 -12.07 -17.78 16.24
N MET A 144 -11.69 -18.93 16.82
CA MET A 144 -11.57 -19.10 18.28
C MET A 144 -10.37 -18.37 18.88
N LEU A 145 -9.25 -18.28 18.15
CA LEU A 145 -7.98 -17.72 18.62
C LEU A 145 -7.82 -16.23 18.31
N PHE A 146 -8.47 -15.73 17.26
CA PHE A 146 -8.32 -14.36 16.79
C PHE A 146 -8.86 -13.32 17.80
N PRO A 147 -8.23 -12.12 17.93
CA PRO A 147 -7.01 -11.64 17.26
C PRO A 147 -5.70 -11.96 17.99
N ASP A 148 -5.75 -12.44 19.22
CA ASP A 148 -4.61 -12.45 20.15
C ASP A 148 -3.98 -13.83 20.40
N GLY A 149 -4.42 -14.85 19.66
CA GLY A 149 -3.89 -16.23 19.76
C GLY A 149 -4.31 -16.96 21.04
N LYS A 150 -5.26 -16.44 21.82
CA LYS A 150 -5.70 -17.06 23.09
C LYS A 150 -7.06 -17.69 22.93
N PHE A 151 -7.45 -18.61 23.81
CA PHE A 151 -8.85 -19.05 23.90
C PHE A 151 -9.64 -18.16 24.85
N THR A 152 -10.72 -17.55 24.36
CA THR A 152 -11.67 -16.83 25.20
C THR A 152 -13.11 -17.19 24.85
N PRO A 153 -13.88 -17.74 25.80
CA PRO A 153 -13.52 -18.11 27.18
C PRO A 153 -12.46 -19.23 27.28
N ARG A 154 -11.66 -19.24 28.37
CA ARG A 154 -10.49 -20.13 28.53
C ARG A 154 -10.82 -21.63 28.48
N TRP A 155 -12.04 -22.02 28.83
CA TRP A 155 -12.45 -23.43 28.82
C TRP A 155 -12.49 -24.04 27.42
N LEU A 156 -12.61 -23.22 26.36
CA LEU A 156 -12.61 -23.69 24.97
C LEU A 156 -11.34 -24.48 24.60
N ARG A 157 -10.22 -24.22 25.29
CA ARG A 157 -8.98 -24.99 25.09
C ARG A 157 -9.16 -26.50 25.30
N PHE A 158 -10.14 -26.90 26.11
CA PHE A 158 -10.44 -28.30 26.39
C PHE A 158 -11.40 -28.90 25.36
N ALA A 159 -12.18 -28.07 24.65
CA ALA A 159 -13.06 -28.49 23.57
C ALA A 159 -12.31 -28.67 22.23
N VAL A 160 -11.12 -28.07 22.09
CA VAL A 160 -10.32 -28.15 20.86
C VAL A 160 -9.76 -29.54 20.56
N PRO A 161 -9.11 -30.26 21.49
CA PRO A 161 -8.61 -31.60 21.20
C PRO A 161 -9.67 -32.58 20.66
N PRO A 162 -10.87 -32.72 21.26
CA PRO A 162 -11.89 -33.61 20.70
C PRO A 162 -12.41 -33.13 19.34
N LEU A 163 -12.51 -31.81 19.11
CA LEU A 163 -12.83 -31.24 17.80
C LEU A 163 -11.82 -31.66 16.75
N VAL A 164 -10.52 -31.48 17.03
CA VAL A 164 -9.43 -31.82 16.11
C VAL A 164 -9.43 -33.30 15.80
N ILE A 165 -9.57 -34.15 16.83
CA ILE A 165 -9.63 -35.62 16.66
C ILE A 165 -10.83 -36.00 15.79
N MET A 166 -12.01 -35.42 16.04
CA MET A 166 -13.20 -35.69 15.27
C MET A 166 -13.04 -35.25 13.81
N MET A 167 -12.53 -34.05 13.55
CA MET A 167 -12.32 -33.56 12.18
C MET A 167 -11.25 -34.35 11.43
N LEU A 168 -10.14 -34.72 12.08
CA LEU A 168 -9.17 -35.64 11.49
C LEU A 168 -9.82 -37.00 11.17
N GLY A 169 -10.68 -37.48 12.07
CA GLY A 169 -11.50 -38.67 11.85
C GLY A 169 -12.31 -38.59 10.56
N ILE A 170 -13.01 -37.47 10.36
CA ILE A 170 -13.90 -37.24 9.22
C ILE A 170 -13.17 -37.35 7.87
N TYR A 171 -11.88 -36.98 7.81
CA TYR A 171 -11.15 -36.92 6.55
C TYR A 171 -10.09 -38.00 6.34
N LEU A 172 -9.48 -38.56 7.39
CA LEU A 172 -8.30 -39.43 7.24
C LEU A 172 -8.63 -40.92 7.10
N PHE A 173 -9.83 -41.35 7.47
CA PHE A 173 -10.17 -42.77 7.54
C PHE A 173 -11.33 -43.10 6.60
N PRO A 174 -11.08 -43.41 5.31
CA PRO A 174 -12.12 -43.74 4.33
C PRO A 174 -13.07 -44.85 4.77
N ASN A 175 -12.55 -45.81 5.52
CA ASN A 175 -13.32 -46.95 6.03
C ASN A 175 -14.14 -46.63 7.29
N ALA A 176 -13.90 -45.49 7.95
CA ALA A 176 -14.64 -45.11 9.14
C ALA A 176 -16.10 -44.74 8.79
N PRO A 177 -17.06 -45.01 9.70
CA PRO A 177 -18.47 -44.65 9.50
C PRO A 177 -18.69 -43.13 9.48
N PHE A 178 -17.75 -42.36 10.02
CA PHE A 178 -17.77 -40.91 10.06
C PHE A 178 -16.96 -40.24 8.94
N PHE A 179 -16.50 -41.01 7.94
CA PHE A 179 -15.85 -40.41 6.77
C PHE A 179 -16.81 -39.44 6.06
N TRP A 180 -16.32 -38.30 5.61
CA TRP A 180 -17.15 -37.19 5.10
C TRP A 180 -18.12 -37.62 3.99
N ASP A 181 -17.69 -38.49 3.07
CA ASP A 181 -18.53 -39.03 1.98
C ASP A 181 -19.68 -39.91 2.49
N LYS A 182 -19.56 -40.49 3.69
CA LYS A 182 -20.55 -41.38 4.32
C LYS A 182 -21.49 -40.67 5.29
N LEU A 183 -21.14 -39.46 5.73
CA LEU A 183 -21.88 -38.74 6.76
C LEU A 183 -23.20 -38.11 6.28
N GLY A 184 -23.35 -37.90 4.97
CA GLY A 184 -24.53 -37.25 4.38
C GLY A 184 -24.88 -35.93 5.08
N GLN A 185 -26.13 -35.78 5.51
CA GLN A 185 -26.60 -34.57 6.22
C GLN A 185 -25.98 -34.37 7.61
N SER A 186 -25.41 -35.41 8.23
CA SER A 186 -24.77 -35.27 9.55
C SER A 186 -23.50 -34.41 9.47
N TYR A 187 -22.81 -34.46 8.33
CA TYR A 187 -21.64 -33.62 8.07
C TYR A 187 -21.99 -32.13 8.17
N LEU A 188 -23.12 -31.74 7.58
CA LEU A 188 -23.63 -30.37 7.61
C LEU A 188 -23.84 -29.88 9.06
N LEU A 189 -24.46 -30.71 9.90
CA LEU A 189 -24.74 -30.34 11.28
C LEU A 189 -23.45 -30.13 12.06
N ILE A 190 -22.46 -31.02 11.87
CA ILE A 190 -21.18 -30.99 12.56
C ILE A 190 -20.41 -29.72 12.21
N THR A 191 -20.20 -29.45 10.92
CA THR A 191 -19.45 -28.28 10.46
C THR A 191 -20.16 -26.98 10.84
N THR A 192 -21.47 -26.87 10.62
CA THR A 192 -22.25 -25.68 10.98
C THR A 192 -22.14 -25.35 12.46
N SER A 193 -22.23 -26.38 13.32
CA SER A 193 -22.08 -26.21 14.78
C SER A 193 -20.73 -25.58 15.13
N TRP A 194 -19.64 -26.00 14.48
CA TRP A 194 -18.31 -25.46 14.75
C TRP A 194 -18.12 -24.01 14.26
N TYR A 195 -18.65 -23.67 13.09
CA TYR A 195 -18.66 -22.28 12.63
C TYR A 195 -19.44 -21.38 13.60
N LEU A 196 -20.59 -21.84 14.12
CA LEU A 196 -21.39 -21.10 15.10
C LEU A 196 -20.64 -20.89 16.42
N VAL A 197 -19.89 -21.89 16.91
CA VAL A 197 -19.02 -21.71 18.09
C VAL A 197 -17.94 -20.65 17.80
N GLY A 198 -17.29 -20.71 16.63
CA GLY A 198 -16.34 -19.71 16.19
C GLY A 198 -16.93 -18.29 16.18
N PHE A 199 -18.09 -18.10 15.57
CA PHE A 199 -18.80 -16.82 15.54
C PHE A 199 -19.21 -16.34 16.94
N PHE A 200 -19.71 -17.24 17.78
CA PHE A 200 -20.01 -16.91 19.17
C PHE A 200 -18.76 -16.38 19.90
N THR A 201 -17.60 -16.98 19.67
CA THR A 201 -16.35 -16.49 20.29
C THR A 201 -15.94 -15.11 19.79
N LEU A 202 -16.04 -14.83 18.48
CA LEU A 202 -15.77 -13.50 17.92
C LEU A 202 -16.73 -12.45 18.47
N ILE A 203 -18.03 -12.75 18.51
CA ILE A 203 -19.07 -11.87 19.07
C ILE A 203 -18.81 -11.61 20.56
N HIS A 204 -18.54 -12.67 21.33
CA HIS A 204 -18.24 -12.55 22.75
C HIS A 204 -17.02 -11.63 23.00
N ARG A 205 -15.94 -11.80 22.24
CA ARG A 205 -14.74 -10.96 22.32
C ARG A 205 -15.03 -9.51 21.98
N TYR A 206 -15.77 -9.28 20.90
CA TYR A 206 -16.13 -7.96 20.41
C TYR A 206 -16.82 -7.13 21.50
N PHE A 207 -17.75 -7.72 22.24
CA PHE A 207 -18.50 -7.02 23.29
C PHE A 207 -17.76 -6.92 24.63
N ARG A 208 -16.92 -7.89 25.00
CA ARG A 208 -16.39 -8.00 26.38
C ARG A 208 -14.93 -7.55 26.57
N ARG A 209 -14.05 -7.68 25.57
CA ARG A 209 -12.58 -7.56 25.80
C ARG A 209 -11.80 -6.82 24.71
N ALA A 210 -12.44 -6.44 23.61
CA ALA A 210 -11.73 -5.85 22.48
C ALA A 210 -11.43 -4.36 22.69
N THR A 211 -10.15 -3.98 22.49
CA THR A 211 -9.71 -2.59 22.28
C THR A 211 -10.35 -2.04 20.99
N LEU A 212 -10.31 -0.72 20.75
CA LEU A 212 -10.87 -0.12 19.52
C LEU A 212 -10.28 -0.75 18.25
N ALA A 213 -8.96 -0.99 18.23
CA ALA A 213 -8.28 -1.68 17.13
C ALA A 213 -8.75 -3.15 16.98
N HIS A 214 -8.83 -3.91 18.08
CA HIS A 214 -9.32 -5.29 18.06
C HIS A 214 -10.79 -5.37 17.60
N LYS A 215 -11.64 -4.39 17.95
CA LYS A 215 -13.03 -4.34 17.48
C LYS A 215 -13.10 -4.20 15.96
N GLN A 216 -12.26 -3.35 15.37
CA GLN A 216 -12.20 -3.20 13.92
C GLN A 216 -11.68 -4.47 13.23
N GLN A 217 -10.62 -5.08 13.78
CA GLN A 217 -10.07 -6.35 13.29
C GLN A 217 -11.11 -7.48 13.33
N ILE A 218 -11.80 -7.64 14.47
CA ILE A 218 -12.82 -8.67 14.65
C ILE A 218 -13.99 -8.45 13.69
N ARG A 219 -14.41 -7.19 13.44
CA ARG A 219 -15.48 -6.90 12.46
C ARG A 219 -15.12 -7.41 11.08
N TRP A 220 -13.92 -7.10 10.58
CA TRP A 220 -13.48 -7.55 9.26
C TRP A 220 -13.33 -9.07 9.19
N VAL A 221 -12.69 -9.69 10.18
CA VAL A 221 -12.57 -11.15 10.23
C VAL A 221 -13.93 -11.82 10.27
N PHE A 222 -14.87 -11.33 11.08
CA PHE A 222 -16.23 -11.86 11.15
C PHE A 222 -16.92 -11.81 9.77
N ILE A 223 -16.87 -10.66 9.09
CA ILE A 223 -17.41 -10.49 7.72
C ILE A 223 -16.75 -11.48 6.75
N GLY A 224 -15.44 -11.64 6.82
CA GLY A 224 -14.71 -12.56 5.94
C GLY A 224 -15.09 -14.02 6.15
N THR A 225 -15.18 -14.45 7.41
CA THR A 225 -15.55 -15.82 7.77
C THR A 225 -17.03 -16.14 7.53
N LEU A 226 -17.89 -15.12 7.44
CA LEU A 226 -19.29 -15.27 7.07
C LEU A 226 -19.44 -15.77 5.63
N GLY A 227 -18.51 -15.42 4.73
CA GLY A 227 -18.53 -15.85 3.33
C GLY A 227 -18.50 -17.38 3.18
N PRO A 228 -17.45 -18.08 3.63
CA PRO A 228 -17.39 -19.54 3.60
C PRO A 228 -18.55 -20.22 4.35
N PHE A 229 -19.04 -19.63 5.43
CA PHE A 229 -20.21 -20.14 6.15
C PHE A 229 -21.49 -20.04 5.30
N LEU A 230 -21.75 -18.88 4.70
CA LEU A 230 -22.90 -18.70 3.80
C LEU A 230 -22.80 -19.62 2.59
N TRP A 231 -21.59 -19.82 2.05
CA TRP A 231 -21.37 -20.80 1.00
C TRP A 231 -21.83 -22.19 1.43
N PHE A 232 -21.37 -22.60 2.62
CA PHE A 232 -21.73 -23.90 3.18
C PHE A 232 -23.24 -24.06 3.32
N ILE A 233 -23.94 -23.05 3.86
CA ILE A 233 -25.40 -23.07 3.98
C ILE A 233 -26.08 -23.07 2.62
N ILE A 234 -25.73 -22.16 1.71
CA ILE A 234 -26.41 -22.00 0.42
C ILE A 234 -26.25 -23.27 -0.44
N PHE A 235 -25.04 -23.83 -0.50
CA PHE A 235 -24.75 -24.91 -1.43
C PHE A 235 -24.95 -26.31 -0.87
N GLN A 236 -24.81 -26.50 0.45
CA GLN A 236 -25.09 -27.81 1.06
C GLN A 236 -26.54 -27.93 1.54
N VAL A 237 -27.17 -26.82 1.96
CA VAL A 237 -28.57 -26.80 2.40
C VAL A 237 -29.49 -26.32 1.27
N GLY A 238 -29.22 -25.15 0.72
CA GLY A 238 -30.13 -24.50 -0.23
C GLY A 238 -30.36 -25.27 -1.53
N LEU A 239 -29.30 -25.84 -2.13
CA LEU A 239 -29.44 -26.65 -3.35
C LEU A 239 -30.18 -27.97 -3.13
N SER A 240 -30.17 -28.52 -1.90
CA SER A 240 -30.90 -29.75 -1.57
C SER A 240 -32.43 -29.58 -1.57
N PHE A 241 -32.92 -28.33 -1.51
CA PHE A 241 -34.34 -27.99 -1.58
C PHE A 241 -34.81 -27.60 -2.98
N LEU A 242 -33.90 -27.47 -3.95
CA LEU A 242 -34.29 -27.25 -5.34
C LEU A 242 -34.71 -28.60 -5.95
N PRO A 243 -35.83 -28.65 -6.68
CA PRO A 243 -36.22 -29.87 -7.39
C PRO A 243 -35.11 -30.27 -8.36
N GLU A 244 -34.75 -31.55 -8.41
CA GLU A 244 -33.75 -32.06 -9.35
C GLU A 244 -34.16 -31.62 -10.78
N PRO A 245 -33.37 -30.75 -11.42
CA PRO A 245 -33.70 -30.28 -12.76
C PRO A 245 -33.67 -31.47 -13.72
N ALA A 246 -34.66 -31.53 -14.62
CA ALA A 246 -34.68 -32.53 -15.69
C ALA A 246 -33.33 -32.57 -16.42
N GLU A 247 -32.84 -33.80 -16.64
CA GLU A 247 -31.54 -34.09 -17.26
C GLU A 247 -31.33 -33.22 -18.50
N SER A 248 -30.19 -32.52 -18.55
CA SER A 248 -29.71 -31.72 -19.69
C SER A 248 -30.49 -30.45 -20.08
N SER A 249 -31.11 -29.73 -19.14
CA SER A 249 -31.70 -28.41 -19.43
C SER A 249 -30.71 -27.24 -19.31
N LEU A 250 -30.86 -26.19 -20.14
CA LEU A 250 -30.08 -24.94 -20.06
C LEU A 250 -30.14 -24.29 -18.66
N ALA A 251 -31.27 -24.47 -17.97
CA ALA A 251 -31.48 -23.98 -16.60
C ALA A 251 -30.47 -24.60 -15.61
N MET A 252 -30.20 -25.90 -15.71
CA MET A 252 -29.23 -26.58 -14.85
C MET A 252 -27.83 -25.98 -15.03
N THR A 253 -27.40 -25.75 -16.27
CA THR A 253 -26.07 -25.17 -16.54
C THR A 253 -25.95 -23.73 -16.05
N ALA A 254 -26.99 -22.92 -16.24
CA ALA A 254 -27.02 -21.57 -15.71
C ALA A 254 -26.91 -21.57 -14.18
N VAL A 255 -27.61 -22.48 -13.51
CA VAL A 255 -27.52 -22.66 -12.04
C VAL A 255 -26.11 -23.08 -11.62
N LEU A 256 -25.48 -24.05 -12.30
CA LEU A 256 -24.11 -24.50 -12.00
C LEU A 256 -23.05 -23.41 -12.20
N LEU A 257 -23.26 -22.53 -13.17
CA LEU A 257 -22.30 -21.46 -13.47
C LEU A 257 -22.49 -20.25 -12.53
N VAL A 258 -23.74 -19.89 -12.22
CA VAL A 258 -24.08 -18.86 -11.23
C VAL A 258 -23.67 -19.29 -9.83
N SER A 259 -23.90 -20.56 -9.47
CA SER A 259 -23.44 -21.12 -8.20
C SER A 259 -21.92 -21.06 -8.06
N ARG A 260 -21.16 -21.36 -9.13
CA ARG A 260 -19.70 -21.24 -9.10
C ARG A 260 -19.25 -19.79 -8.87
N LEU A 261 -19.86 -18.82 -9.54
CA LEU A 261 -19.57 -17.40 -9.31
C LEU A 261 -19.83 -16.95 -7.88
N LEU A 262 -21.00 -17.31 -7.36
CA LEU A 262 -21.36 -17.00 -5.99
C LEU A 262 -20.37 -17.66 -5.01
N SER A 263 -19.91 -18.87 -5.32
CA SER A 263 -18.88 -19.57 -4.54
C SER A 263 -17.57 -18.80 -4.47
N ILE A 264 -17.08 -18.33 -5.61
CA ILE A 264 -15.85 -17.53 -5.68
C ILE A 264 -15.97 -16.29 -4.80
N PHE A 265 -17.07 -15.54 -4.94
CA PHE A 265 -17.28 -14.32 -4.17
C PHE A 265 -17.30 -14.60 -2.67
N LEU A 266 -18.05 -15.62 -2.24
CA LEU A 266 -18.17 -15.99 -0.84
C LEU A 266 -16.85 -16.46 -0.23
N PHE A 267 -16.05 -17.26 -0.94
CA PHE A 267 -14.75 -17.68 -0.42
C PHE A 267 -13.70 -16.57 -0.40
N LEU A 268 -13.70 -15.67 -1.38
CA LEU A 268 -12.77 -14.53 -1.42
C LEU A 268 -13.04 -13.48 -0.34
N MET A 269 -14.21 -13.49 0.32
CA MET A 269 -14.50 -12.58 1.43
C MET A 269 -13.46 -12.69 2.56
N LEU A 270 -13.01 -13.90 2.87
CA LEU A 270 -12.04 -14.15 3.95
C LEU A 270 -10.64 -13.55 3.68
N PRO A 271 -9.95 -13.90 2.58
CA PRO A 271 -8.64 -13.33 2.28
C PRO A 271 -8.72 -11.82 2.04
N LEU A 272 -9.82 -11.33 1.47
CA LEU A 272 -10.06 -9.90 1.30
C LEU A 272 -10.20 -9.19 2.65
N SER A 273 -10.98 -9.73 3.57
CA SER A 273 -11.20 -9.10 4.87
C SER A 273 -9.94 -9.11 5.75
N ILE A 274 -9.15 -10.19 5.68
CA ILE A 274 -7.83 -10.24 6.33
C ILE A 274 -6.92 -9.17 5.72
N SER A 275 -6.88 -9.04 4.39
CA SER A 275 -6.08 -8.01 3.71
C SER A 275 -6.49 -6.60 4.14
N ILE A 276 -7.81 -6.33 4.24
CA ILE A 276 -8.34 -5.05 4.73
C ILE A 276 -7.94 -4.82 6.19
N SER A 277 -8.06 -5.85 7.03
CA SER A 277 -7.67 -5.78 8.43
C SER A 277 -6.18 -5.47 8.58
N ILE A 278 -5.31 -6.05 7.74
CA ILE A 278 -3.88 -5.73 7.71
C ILE A 278 -3.68 -4.27 7.29
N ALA A 279 -4.32 -3.82 6.20
CA ALA A 279 -4.16 -2.46 5.68
C ALA A 279 -4.62 -1.38 6.66
N GLN A 280 -5.76 -1.56 7.33
CA GLN A 280 -6.37 -0.52 8.18
C GLN A 280 -5.84 -0.51 9.61
N THR A 281 -5.47 -1.67 10.15
CA THR A 281 -5.18 -1.81 11.59
C THR A 281 -3.77 -2.30 11.89
N LYS A 282 -2.92 -2.44 10.86
CA LYS A 282 -1.58 -3.04 10.95
C LYS A 282 -1.62 -4.42 11.61
N LEU A 283 -2.61 -5.25 11.24
CA LEU A 283 -2.71 -6.62 11.75
C LEU A 283 -1.38 -7.34 11.50
N PHE A 284 -0.88 -8.05 12.51
CA PHE A 284 0.46 -8.68 12.52
C PHE A 284 1.65 -7.71 12.37
N ASN A 285 1.48 -6.40 12.62
CA ASN A 285 2.51 -5.37 12.40
C ASN A 285 3.05 -5.34 10.96
N ILE A 286 2.21 -5.69 9.98
CA ILE A 286 2.57 -5.60 8.57
C ILE A 286 2.22 -4.20 8.08
N ASP A 287 3.23 -3.42 7.69
CA ASP A 287 3.02 -2.12 7.07
C ASP A 287 2.69 -2.31 5.58
N LEU A 288 1.40 -2.16 5.24
CA LEU A 288 0.90 -2.40 3.88
C LEU A 288 1.19 -1.26 2.89
N ILE A 289 2.19 -0.41 3.19
CA ILE A 289 2.75 0.54 2.21
C ILE A 289 3.29 -0.23 0.98
N ILE A 290 3.60 -1.53 1.13
CA ILE A 290 4.21 -2.36 0.09
C ILE A 290 3.20 -3.09 -0.83
N ASN A 291 1.90 -3.19 -0.55
CA ASN A 291 1.04 -4.13 -1.31
C ASN A 291 -0.34 -3.61 -1.77
N ARG A 292 -0.41 -2.32 -2.15
CA ARG A 292 -1.49 -1.77 -2.97
C ARG A 292 -1.78 -2.66 -4.20
N SER A 293 -0.71 -3.09 -4.88
CA SER A 293 -0.74 -4.01 -6.03
C SER A 293 -1.34 -5.38 -5.75
N LEU A 294 -1.22 -5.92 -4.53
CA LEU A 294 -1.76 -7.23 -4.16
C LEU A 294 -3.28 -7.18 -4.05
N VAL A 295 -3.81 -6.21 -3.27
CA VAL A 295 -5.26 -6.01 -3.14
C VAL A 295 -5.86 -5.75 -4.52
N TYR A 296 -5.21 -4.93 -5.34
CA TYR A 296 -5.59 -4.74 -6.74
C TYR A 296 -5.49 -5.98 -7.59
N GLY A 297 -4.45 -6.78 -7.42
CA GLY A 297 -4.25 -8.03 -8.14
C GLY A 297 -5.43 -8.96 -7.90
N THR A 298 -5.73 -9.28 -6.65
CA THR A 298 -6.87 -10.15 -6.28
C THR A 298 -8.21 -9.63 -6.80
N LEU A 299 -8.48 -8.33 -6.65
CA LEU A 299 -9.76 -7.76 -7.08
C LEU A 299 -9.88 -7.63 -8.61
N THR A 300 -8.79 -7.30 -9.31
CA THR A 300 -8.75 -7.29 -10.79
C THR A 300 -8.97 -8.68 -11.35
N LEU A 301 -8.40 -9.67 -10.69
CA LEU A 301 -8.43 -11.06 -11.10
C LEU A 301 -9.84 -11.65 -10.86
N ALA A 302 -10.46 -11.34 -9.72
CA ALA A 302 -11.88 -11.63 -9.47
C ALA A 302 -12.80 -10.95 -10.50
N LEU A 303 -12.54 -9.69 -10.85
CA LEU A 303 -13.28 -8.98 -11.90
C LEU A 303 -13.14 -9.67 -13.27
N GLY A 304 -11.93 -10.09 -13.64
CA GLY A 304 -11.67 -10.78 -14.91
C GLY A 304 -12.42 -12.11 -15.00
N LEU A 305 -12.45 -12.83 -13.89
CA LEU A 305 -13.21 -14.07 -13.77
C LEU A 305 -14.72 -13.84 -13.96
N THR A 306 -15.28 -12.80 -13.34
CA THR A 306 -16.69 -12.42 -13.51
C THR A 306 -17.03 -12.11 -14.97
N PHE A 307 -16.15 -11.41 -15.67
CA PHE A 307 -16.32 -11.11 -17.10
C PHE A 307 -16.26 -12.38 -17.97
N ALA A 308 -15.34 -13.30 -17.68
CA ALA A 308 -15.25 -14.58 -18.39
C ALA A 308 -16.52 -15.42 -18.23
N VAL A 309 -17.12 -15.41 -17.03
CA VAL A 309 -18.37 -16.13 -16.79
C VAL A 309 -19.57 -15.47 -17.44
N MET A 310 -19.68 -14.15 -17.40
CA MET A 310 -20.74 -13.43 -18.10
C MET A 310 -20.73 -13.75 -19.60
N LEU A 311 -19.53 -13.84 -20.18
CA LEU A 311 -19.34 -14.22 -21.57
C LEU A 311 -19.81 -15.66 -21.84
N ALA A 312 -19.53 -16.60 -20.94
CA ALA A 312 -20.03 -17.97 -21.01
C ALA A 312 -21.56 -18.07 -20.87
N LEU A 313 -22.19 -17.33 -19.93
CA LEU A 313 -23.65 -17.28 -19.77
C LEU A 313 -24.36 -16.75 -21.02
N ILE A 314 -23.79 -15.72 -21.63
CA ILE A 314 -24.41 -15.06 -22.76
C ILE A 314 -24.24 -15.91 -24.02
N SER A 315 -23.07 -16.52 -24.22
CA SER A 315 -22.89 -17.53 -25.26
C SER A 315 -23.92 -18.66 -25.16
N LEU A 316 -24.25 -19.09 -23.94
CA LEU A 316 -25.29 -20.09 -23.69
C LEU A 316 -26.71 -19.62 -24.07
N VAL A 317 -27.10 -18.40 -23.66
CA VAL A 317 -28.40 -17.83 -24.02
C VAL A 317 -28.55 -17.73 -25.54
N PHE A 318 -27.54 -17.21 -26.24
CA PHE A 318 -27.60 -17.02 -27.69
C PHE A 318 -27.66 -18.34 -28.47
N LYS A 319 -26.93 -19.36 -28.03
CA LYS A 319 -26.94 -20.67 -28.69
C LYS A 319 -28.31 -21.36 -28.62
N ASN A 320 -29.05 -21.16 -27.53
CA ASN A 320 -30.37 -21.79 -27.37
C ASN A 320 -31.52 -20.98 -27.98
N PHE A 321 -31.38 -19.66 -28.12
CA PHE A 321 -32.37 -18.84 -28.81
C PHE A 321 -32.21 -18.89 -30.34
N ASN A 322 -30.99 -19.00 -30.86
CA ASN A 322 -30.73 -19.06 -32.30
C ASN A 322 -30.09 -20.41 -32.65
N GLN A 323 -30.87 -21.32 -33.26
CA GLN A 323 -30.40 -22.60 -33.81
C GLN A 323 -29.49 -22.40 -35.05
N GLY A 324 -28.40 -21.62 -34.94
CA GLY A 324 -27.54 -21.31 -36.08
C GLY A 324 -26.19 -20.61 -35.76
N ASP A 325 -25.39 -20.49 -36.82
CA ASP A 325 -23.99 -20.01 -36.88
C ASP A 325 -23.76 -18.56 -36.39
N GLN A 326 -24.82 -17.86 -35.99
CA GLN A 326 -24.76 -16.51 -35.40
C GLN A 326 -24.27 -16.50 -33.93
N SER A 327 -24.15 -17.67 -33.29
CA SER A 327 -23.58 -17.80 -31.95
C SER A 327 -22.13 -17.35 -31.87
N LEU A 328 -21.33 -17.58 -32.93
CA LEU A 328 -19.94 -17.11 -33.03
C LEU A 328 -19.85 -15.59 -33.16
N VAL A 329 -20.73 -14.98 -33.96
CA VAL A 329 -20.77 -13.52 -34.13
C VAL A 329 -21.19 -12.83 -32.83
N ALA A 330 -22.24 -13.34 -32.16
CA ALA A 330 -22.69 -12.82 -30.87
C ALA A 330 -21.62 -12.98 -29.78
N ALA A 331 -20.96 -14.15 -29.70
CA ALA A 331 -19.85 -14.38 -28.79
C ALA A 331 -18.65 -13.46 -29.08
N THR A 332 -18.36 -13.20 -30.34
CA THR A 332 -17.27 -12.28 -30.76
C THR A 332 -17.59 -10.84 -30.38
N ILE A 333 -18.79 -10.35 -30.69
CA ILE A 333 -19.25 -9.01 -30.31
C ILE A 333 -19.18 -8.85 -28.79
N PHE A 334 -19.64 -9.85 -28.04
CA PHE A 334 -19.61 -9.80 -26.58
C PHE A 334 -18.20 -9.90 -26.01
N SER A 335 -17.31 -10.68 -26.62
CA SER A 335 -15.88 -10.74 -26.24
C SER A 335 -15.21 -9.38 -26.42
N VAL A 336 -15.50 -8.69 -27.53
CA VAL A 336 -15.03 -7.34 -27.80
C VAL A 336 -15.62 -6.34 -26.79
N SER A 337 -16.93 -6.42 -26.51
CA SER A 337 -17.57 -5.57 -25.49
C SER A 337 -17.06 -5.82 -24.07
N ALA A 338 -16.85 -7.09 -23.70
CA ALA A 338 -16.25 -7.49 -22.43
C ALA A 338 -14.83 -6.94 -22.28
N GLY A 339 -14.00 -7.07 -23.31
CA GLY A 339 -12.66 -6.48 -23.36
C GLY A 339 -12.68 -4.96 -23.25
N ALA A 340 -13.63 -4.30 -23.94
CA ALA A 340 -13.81 -2.85 -23.89
C ALA A 340 -14.29 -2.36 -22.52
N LEU A 341 -15.13 -3.12 -21.82
CA LEU A 341 -15.69 -2.77 -20.50
C LEU A 341 -14.79 -3.19 -19.33
N PHE A 342 -13.90 -4.16 -19.53
CA PHE A 342 -13.00 -4.64 -18.49
C PHE A 342 -12.08 -3.55 -17.98
N GLN A 343 -11.47 -2.76 -18.87
CA GLN A 343 -10.58 -1.65 -18.49
C GLN A 343 -11.32 -0.55 -17.68
N PRO A 344 -12.49 -0.03 -18.11
CA PRO A 344 -13.30 0.88 -17.31
C PRO A 344 -13.72 0.32 -15.95
N ALA A 345 -14.16 -0.95 -15.90
CA ALA A 345 -14.58 -1.60 -14.67
C ALA A 345 -13.39 -1.78 -13.72
N ARG A 346 -12.25 -2.21 -14.23
CA ARG A 346 -10.99 -2.32 -13.48
C ARG A 346 -10.55 -0.98 -12.91
N LYS A 347 -10.62 0.10 -13.68
CA LYS A 347 -10.32 1.46 -13.20
C LYS A 347 -11.29 1.93 -12.12
N LYS A 348 -12.59 1.66 -12.26
CA LYS A 348 -13.59 1.98 -11.20
C LYS A 348 -13.34 1.17 -9.93
N LEU A 349 -13.06 -0.12 -10.05
CA LEU A 349 -12.68 -0.97 -8.93
C LEU A 349 -11.40 -0.48 -8.26
N GLN A 350 -10.42 -0.04 -9.06
CA GLN A 350 -9.20 0.55 -8.57
C GLN A 350 -9.49 1.78 -7.68
N ARG A 351 -10.28 2.72 -8.22
CA ARG A 351 -10.73 3.94 -7.53
C ARG A 351 -11.56 3.63 -6.27
N PHE A 352 -12.46 2.66 -6.34
CA PHE A 352 -13.25 2.24 -5.19
C PHE A 352 -12.36 1.77 -4.05
N VAL A 353 -11.38 0.92 -4.35
CA VAL A 353 -10.44 0.41 -3.35
C VAL A 353 -9.53 1.51 -2.84
N ASP A 354 -9.04 2.39 -3.73
CA ASP A 354 -8.23 3.56 -3.36
C ASP A 354 -9.01 4.43 -2.35
N ARG A 355 -10.26 4.77 -2.68
CA ARG A 355 -11.13 5.64 -1.87
C ARG A 355 -11.61 4.98 -0.58
N PHE A 356 -12.05 3.73 -0.64
CA PHE A 356 -12.74 3.08 0.47
C PHE A 356 -11.76 2.38 1.43
N PHE A 357 -10.67 1.79 0.94
CA PHE A 357 -9.72 1.06 1.77
C PHE A 357 -8.49 1.90 2.13
N TYR A 358 -7.99 2.70 1.19
CA TYR A 358 -6.79 3.52 1.41
C TYR A 358 -7.10 5.00 1.70
N HIS A 359 -8.38 5.40 1.68
CA HIS A 359 -8.83 6.80 1.85
C HIS A 359 -8.12 7.77 0.88
N ILE A 360 -7.73 7.27 -0.29
CA ILE A 360 -7.14 8.03 -1.38
C ILE A 360 -8.29 8.61 -2.21
N GLU A 361 -8.66 9.85 -1.95
CA GLU A 361 -9.53 10.62 -2.84
C GLU A 361 -8.67 11.29 -3.93
N ILE A 362 -8.56 10.65 -5.10
CA ILE A 362 -8.09 11.34 -6.30
C ILE A 362 -9.33 11.71 -7.12
N ASP A 363 -9.66 13.00 -7.08
CA ASP A 363 -10.68 13.58 -7.94
C ASP A 363 -10.14 13.67 -9.37
N TYR A 364 -10.40 12.65 -10.19
CA TYR A 364 -9.99 12.62 -11.61
C TYR A 364 -10.88 13.46 -12.52
N GLN A 365 -11.97 14.08 -12.03
CA GLN A 365 -12.70 15.11 -12.77
C GLN A 365 -12.05 16.48 -12.61
N LYS A 366 -11.29 16.68 -11.53
CA LYS A 366 -10.13 17.57 -11.52
C LYS A 366 -8.93 16.81 -12.05
N THR A 367 -8.87 16.61 -13.36
CA THR A 367 -7.56 16.58 -14.02
C THR A 367 -6.76 17.73 -13.41
N PRO A 368 -5.53 17.56 -12.89
CA PRO A 368 -4.62 18.69 -12.91
C PRO A 368 -4.53 18.99 -14.39
N SER A 369 -5.34 19.95 -14.85
CA SER A 369 -5.37 20.40 -16.21
C SER A 369 -3.91 20.49 -16.59
N ASP A 370 -3.53 19.87 -17.71
CA ASP A 370 -2.34 20.31 -18.40
C ASP A 370 -2.41 21.82 -18.32
N VAL A 371 -1.52 22.42 -17.53
CA VAL A 371 -1.33 23.86 -17.58
C VAL A 371 -0.60 24.04 -18.89
N LEU A 372 -1.36 23.87 -19.98
CA LEU A 372 -1.21 24.65 -21.17
C LEU A 372 -1.14 26.07 -20.63
N ILE A 373 0.08 26.57 -20.59
CA ILE A 373 0.38 27.97 -20.42
C ILE A 373 -0.39 28.65 -21.54
N ALA A 374 -1.62 29.05 -21.25
CA ALA A 374 -2.32 30.03 -22.04
C ALA A 374 -1.55 31.34 -21.83
N PRO A 375 -0.97 31.93 -22.89
CA PRO A 375 -0.49 33.29 -22.79
C PRO A 375 -1.70 34.20 -22.59
N ASP A 376 -1.59 35.09 -21.62
CA ASP A 376 -2.45 36.24 -21.38
C ASP A 376 -3.90 36.00 -20.92
N ALA A 377 -4.07 36.10 -19.60
CA ALA A 377 -5.07 37.01 -19.05
C ALA A 377 -4.36 37.88 -17.99
N SER A 378 -4.23 39.17 -18.31
CA SER A 378 -3.88 40.29 -17.43
C SER A 378 -4.15 40.02 -15.93
N SER A 379 -3.15 39.49 -15.23
CA SER A 379 -3.13 39.38 -13.77
C SER A 379 -2.77 40.76 -13.21
N THR A 380 -3.77 41.57 -12.87
CA THR A 380 -3.54 42.73 -12.02
C THR A 380 -2.92 42.25 -10.71
N ALA A 381 -1.74 42.78 -10.35
CA ALA A 381 -1.06 42.41 -9.12
C ALA A 381 -1.99 42.64 -7.90
N PRO A 382 -1.93 41.78 -6.87
CA PRO A 382 -2.73 41.96 -5.67
C PRO A 382 -2.43 43.32 -5.04
N LYS A 383 -3.46 44.09 -4.69
CA LYS A 383 -3.28 45.38 -4.04
C LYS A 383 -3.14 45.16 -2.53
N ILE A 384 -1.90 45.17 -2.05
CA ILE A 384 -1.57 45.14 -0.63
C ILE A 384 -1.30 46.59 -0.22
N SER A 385 -2.18 47.19 0.60
CA SER A 385 -2.34 48.66 0.75
C SER A 385 -1.06 49.40 1.13
N SER A 386 -0.10 48.70 1.73
CA SER A 386 1.16 49.26 2.21
C SER A 386 2.36 49.03 1.28
N TYR A 387 2.20 48.49 0.06
CA TYR A 387 3.33 48.26 -0.88
C TYR A 387 2.97 48.65 -2.31
N TYR A 388 3.94 49.18 -3.08
CA TYR A 388 3.76 49.60 -4.47
C TYR A 388 4.79 48.98 -5.41
N ASP A 389 4.56 49.10 -6.73
CA ASP A 389 5.37 48.50 -7.81
C ASP A 389 5.50 46.97 -7.75
N LEU A 390 4.42 46.26 -7.40
CA LEU A 390 4.42 44.81 -7.34
C LEU A 390 4.70 44.19 -8.73
N LYS A 391 5.83 43.49 -8.84
CA LYS A 391 6.25 42.73 -10.02
C LYS A 391 6.42 41.27 -9.65
N LEU A 392 5.74 40.38 -10.34
CA LEU A 392 5.88 38.94 -10.13
C LEU A 392 7.33 38.52 -10.45
N ILE A 393 8.02 37.91 -9.49
CA ILE A 393 9.40 37.42 -9.64
C ILE A 393 9.51 35.89 -9.52
N GLY A 394 8.49 35.23 -8.97
CA GLY A 394 8.47 33.77 -8.88
C GLY A 394 7.05 33.23 -8.70
N ARG A 395 6.79 32.05 -9.27
CA ARG A 395 5.50 31.35 -9.14
C ARG A 395 5.74 29.91 -8.70
N GLY A 396 5.33 29.60 -7.48
CA GLY A 396 5.39 28.25 -6.93
C GLY A 396 4.05 27.53 -7.00
N GLY A 397 4.02 26.26 -6.58
CA GLY A 397 2.79 25.48 -6.49
C GLY A 397 1.77 26.07 -5.52
N MET A 398 2.24 26.65 -4.41
CA MET A 398 1.40 27.16 -3.32
C MET A 398 1.28 28.69 -3.25
N ALA A 399 2.32 29.42 -3.67
CA ALA A 399 2.41 30.87 -3.51
C ALA A 399 3.03 31.53 -4.74
N GLU A 400 2.74 32.82 -4.91
CA GLU A 400 3.35 33.72 -5.88
C GLU A 400 4.25 34.71 -5.12
N VAL A 401 5.44 34.99 -5.65
CA VAL A 401 6.40 35.91 -5.02
C VAL A 401 6.51 37.15 -5.88
N TYR A 402 6.24 38.31 -5.29
CA TYR A 402 6.30 39.61 -5.92
C TYR A 402 7.45 40.43 -5.35
N ARG A 403 8.23 41.10 -6.18
CA ARG A 403 9.07 42.21 -5.75
C ARG A 403 8.20 43.44 -5.60
N ALA A 404 8.35 44.17 -4.49
CA ALA A 404 7.65 45.42 -4.25
C ALA A 404 8.59 46.44 -3.59
N THR A 405 8.14 47.69 -3.50
CA THR A 405 8.84 48.75 -2.76
C THR A 405 8.09 49.06 -1.47
N SER A 406 8.80 49.05 -0.34
CA SER A 406 8.24 49.43 0.96
C SER A 406 8.19 50.96 1.12
N PRO A 407 7.02 51.57 1.41
CA PRO A 407 6.86 53.02 1.56
C PRO A 407 7.65 53.60 2.72
N SER A 408 7.74 52.86 3.83
CA SER A 408 8.39 53.35 5.06
C SER A 408 9.92 53.34 4.99
N ARG A 409 10.51 52.54 4.10
CA ARG A 409 11.97 52.35 4.01
C ARG A 409 12.57 52.67 2.65
N ASN A 410 11.74 52.90 1.62
CA ASN A 410 12.15 53.06 0.22
C ASN A 410 13.13 51.97 -0.24
N LYS A 411 12.95 50.74 0.25
CA LYS A 411 13.75 49.55 -0.07
C LYS A 411 12.90 48.50 -0.77
N SER A 412 13.53 47.73 -1.67
CA SER A 412 12.89 46.57 -2.29
C SER A 412 12.64 45.48 -1.24
N VAL A 413 11.45 44.89 -1.29
CA VAL A 413 11.02 43.74 -0.49
C VAL A 413 10.50 42.64 -1.41
N ALA A 414 10.51 41.40 -0.94
CA ALA A 414 9.82 40.29 -1.59
C ALA A 414 8.54 39.97 -0.80
N ILE A 415 7.43 39.79 -1.50
CA ILE A 415 6.12 39.51 -0.90
C ILE A 415 5.64 38.17 -1.45
N LYS A 416 5.61 37.16 -0.59
CA LYS A 416 5.07 35.84 -0.89
C LYS A 416 3.58 35.85 -0.59
N VAL A 417 2.75 35.65 -1.61
CA VAL A 417 1.29 35.68 -1.55
C VAL A 417 0.73 34.29 -1.77
N LEU A 418 -0.14 33.82 -0.86
CA LEU A 418 -0.83 32.53 -1.01
C LEU A 418 -1.80 32.60 -2.20
N ARG A 419 -1.77 31.58 -3.07
CA ARG A 419 -2.66 31.56 -4.24
C ARG A 419 -4.12 31.41 -3.80
N ALA A 420 -5.04 32.12 -4.48
CA ALA A 420 -6.47 32.13 -4.14
C ALA A 420 -7.08 30.72 -4.00
N ALA A 421 -6.71 29.78 -4.88
CA ALA A 421 -7.21 28.39 -4.83
C ALA A 421 -6.85 27.62 -3.54
N LEU A 422 -5.85 28.08 -2.79
CA LEU A 422 -5.44 27.52 -1.49
C LEU A 422 -5.83 28.43 -0.32
N ALA A 423 -6.21 29.68 -0.59
CA ALA A 423 -6.69 30.62 0.41
C ALA A 423 -8.06 30.19 0.97
N ASP A 424 -8.86 29.42 0.23
CA ASP A 424 -10.14 28.91 0.74
C ASP A 424 -10.00 27.72 1.73
N ASP A 425 -8.80 27.14 1.86
CA ASP A 425 -8.52 26.04 2.79
C ASP A 425 -7.94 26.56 4.12
N ASP A 426 -8.77 26.50 5.16
CA ASP A 426 -8.44 26.83 6.55
C ASP A 426 -7.13 26.21 7.05
N SER A 427 -6.82 24.99 6.62
CA SER A 427 -5.62 24.26 7.04
C SER A 427 -4.35 24.82 6.40
N PHE A 428 -4.41 25.23 5.12
CA PHE A 428 -3.28 25.82 4.41
C PHE A 428 -3.01 27.24 4.91
N ARG A 429 -4.05 28.04 5.12
CA ARG A 429 -3.92 29.38 5.71
C ARG A 429 -3.25 29.36 7.08
N LYS A 430 -3.75 28.53 8.00
CA LYS A 430 -3.18 28.43 9.36
C LYS A 430 -1.71 28.01 9.32
N ARG A 431 -1.34 27.08 8.43
CA ARG A 431 0.04 26.64 8.25
C ARG A 431 0.93 27.74 7.65
N PHE A 432 0.46 28.43 6.62
CA PHE A 432 1.19 29.51 5.97
C PHE A 432 1.48 30.67 6.94
N MET A 433 0.47 31.07 7.74
CA MET A 433 0.66 32.10 8.76
C MET A 433 1.56 31.63 9.91
N ARG A 434 1.46 30.35 10.30
CA ARG A 434 2.31 29.77 11.34
C ARG A 434 3.77 29.69 10.90
N GLU A 435 4.03 29.41 9.62
CA GLU A 435 5.36 29.45 9.03
C GLU A 435 5.98 30.85 9.19
N ALA A 436 5.24 31.89 8.81
CA ALA A 436 5.67 33.28 8.97
C ALA A 436 5.96 33.65 10.44
N GLU A 437 5.05 33.27 11.35
CA GLU A 437 5.18 33.54 12.78
C GLU A 437 6.41 32.87 13.40
N ILE A 438 6.76 31.65 12.99
CA ILE A 438 7.92 30.94 13.51
C ILE A 438 9.21 31.53 12.94
N ILE A 439 9.28 31.74 11.63
CA ILE A 439 10.50 32.24 10.97
C ILE A 439 10.79 33.69 11.40
N SER A 440 9.77 34.53 11.60
CA SER A 440 9.94 35.92 12.08
C SER A 440 10.61 36.04 13.45
N ARG A 441 10.71 34.94 14.22
CA ARG A 441 11.43 34.91 15.50
C ARG A 441 12.90 34.53 15.35
N LEU A 442 13.34 34.15 14.15
CA LEU A 442 14.71 33.74 13.89
C LEU A 442 15.51 34.94 13.40
N GLU A 443 16.63 35.22 14.07
CA GLU A 443 17.57 36.26 13.67
C GLU A 443 18.92 35.63 13.36
N HIS A 444 19.19 35.39 12.08
CA HIS A 444 20.43 34.78 11.61
C HIS A 444 20.84 35.32 10.24
N PRO A 445 22.13 35.65 9.99
CA PRO A 445 22.57 36.24 8.72
C PRO A 445 22.31 35.34 7.49
N ASN A 446 22.22 34.03 7.69
CA ASN A 446 21.95 33.04 6.65
C ASN A 446 20.50 32.53 6.60
N ILE A 447 19.56 33.17 7.33
CA ILE A 447 18.12 32.90 7.25
C ILE A 447 17.43 34.15 6.72
N VAL A 448 16.47 33.99 5.81
CA VAL A 448 15.71 35.12 5.26
C VAL A 448 14.99 35.89 6.36
N ASN A 449 15.18 37.21 6.39
CA ASN A 449 14.50 38.05 7.36
C ASN A 449 13.04 38.33 6.96
N ILE A 450 12.08 37.98 7.83
CA ILE A 450 10.68 38.35 7.68
C ILE A 450 10.46 39.72 8.28
N ILE A 451 9.93 40.63 7.46
CA ILE A 451 9.67 42.03 7.82
C ILE A 451 8.25 42.17 8.38
N ASP A 452 7.27 41.53 7.75
CA ASP A 452 5.86 41.60 8.12
C ASP A 452 5.10 40.39 7.56
N PHE A 453 3.91 40.08 8.08
CA PHE A 453 3.00 39.07 7.52
C PHE A 453 1.56 39.33 7.95
N GLY A 454 0.60 39.03 7.08
CA GLY A 454 -0.79 39.40 7.34
C GLY A 454 -1.82 38.81 6.40
N ASP A 455 -3.06 39.19 6.65
CA ASP A 455 -4.23 38.95 5.83
C ASP A 455 -4.85 40.30 5.47
N GLU A 456 -4.89 40.61 4.17
CA GLU A 456 -5.54 41.82 3.68
C GLU A 456 -6.57 41.45 2.61
N ASN A 457 -7.86 41.66 2.92
CA ASN A 457 -8.97 41.34 2.00
C ASN A 457 -8.97 39.88 1.50
N GLY A 458 -8.54 38.93 2.35
CA GLY A 458 -8.43 37.51 1.98
C GLY A 458 -7.12 37.16 1.26
N ILE A 459 -6.19 38.12 1.15
CA ILE A 459 -4.86 37.93 0.57
C ILE A 459 -3.86 37.70 1.69
N TYR A 460 -3.55 36.43 1.94
CA TYR A 460 -2.51 36.01 2.88
C TYR A 460 -1.14 36.25 2.29
N HIS A 461 -0.30 37.00 2.98
CA HIS A 461 1.01 37.39 2.49
C HIS A 461 2.09 37.42 3.58
N ILE A 462 3.33 37.20 3.15
CA ILE A 462 4.54 37.31 3.97
C ILE A 462 5.48 38.26 3.25
N VAL A 463 5.90 39.32 3.94
CA VAL A 463 6.86 40.31 3.47
C VAL A 463 8.22 39.97 4.04
N MET A 464 9.21 39.82 3.17
CA MET A 464 10.57 39.45 3.52
C MET A 464 11.58 40.35 2.80
N GLU A 465 12.83 40.30 3.25
CA GLU A 465 13.91 41.00 2.55
C GLU A 465 14.03 40.55 1.09
N HIS A 466 14.33 41.48 0.19
CA HIS A 466 14.59 41.15 -1.20
C HIS A 466 16.07 40.79 -1.41
N LEU A 467 16.33 39.57 -1.85
CA LEU A 467 17.66 39.06 -2.15
C LEU A 467 17.97 39.23 -3.64
N SER A 468 19.14 39.78 -3.97
CA SER A 468 19.39 40.36 -5.30
C SER A 468 20.04 39.40 -6.31
N GLY A 469 20.56 38.26 -5.85
CA GLY A 469 21.25 37.29 -6.69
C GLY A 469 20.45 36.00 -6.95
N PRO A 470 21.05 35.05 -7.68
CA PRO A 470 20.36 33.82 -8.09
C PRO A 470 20.21 32.83 -6.94
N ASP A 471 19.23 31.92 -7.07
CA ASP A 471 19.20 30.70 -6.27
C ASP A 471 20.31 29.71 -6.70
N LEU A 472 20.62 28.76 -5.81
CA LEU A 472 21.65 27.74 -6.02
C LEU A 472 21.30 26.78 -7.16
N ASN A 473 20.01 26.56 -7.45
CA ASN A 473 19.58 25.73 -8.58
C ASN A 473 20.05 26.33 -9.91
N ASN A 474 19.94 27.64 -10.06
CA ASN A 474 20.43 28.35 -11.25
C ASN A 474 21.96 28.27 -11.34
N LEU A 475 22.67 28.37 -10.21
CA LEU A 475 24.13 28.20 -10.20
C LEU A 475 24.54 26.79 -10.65
N ILE A 476 23.89 25.73 -10.13
CA ILE A 476 24.15 24.34 -10.54
C ILE A 476 23.89 24.16 -12.04
N LYS A 477 22.80 24.71 -12.57
CA LYS A 477 22.50 24.65 -14.02
C LYS A 477 23.55 25.38 -14.88
N GLN A 478 24.06 26.51 -14.40
CA GLN A 478 25.06 27.30 -15.12
C GLN A 478 26.44 26.64 -15.12
N GLU A 479 26.92 26.20 -13.95
CA GLU A 479 28.27 25.66 -13.80
C GLU A 479 28.35 24.17 -14.12
N LYS A 480 27.20 23.46 -14.12
CA LYS A 480 27.05 22.00 -14.20
C LYS A 480 27.68 21.24 -13.04
N GLN A 481 28.91 21.57 -12.66
CA GLN A 481 29.63 21.03 -11.52
C GLN A 481 30.29 22.17 -10.74
N ILE A 482 30.05 22.21 -9.44
CA ILE A 482 30.61 23.21 -8.53
C ILE A 482 31.82 22.59 -7.84
N THR A 483 32.95 23.30 -7.87
CA THR A 483 34.19 22.84 -7.24
C THR A 483 34.00 22.61 -5.74
N LEU A 484 34.68 21.60 -5.19
CA LEU A 484 34.57 21.26 -3.76
C LEU A 484 34.77 22.47 -2.82
N PRO A 485 35.80 23.34 -3.00
CA PRO A 485 35.97 24.50 -2.12
C PRO A 485 34.79 25.47 -2.16
N LYS A 486 34.22 25.70 -3.35
CA LYS A 486 33.05 26.58 -3.52
C LYS A 486 31.80 25.94 -2.94
N THR A 487 31.63 24.63 -3.12
CA THR A 487 30.55 23.86 -2.52
C THR A 487 30.59 23.95 -0.99
N ILE A 488 31.75 23.71 -0.37
CA ILE A 488 31.93 23.83 1.09
C ILE A 488 31.61 25.25 1.56
N SER A 489 32.09 26.29 0.87
CA SER A 489 31.82 27.68 1.23
C SER A 489 30.33 28.02 1.23
N ILE A 490 29.56 27.50 0.27
CA ILE A 490 28.11 27.71 0.20
C ILE A 490 27.41 26.93 1.31
N LEU A 491 27.75 25.64 1.45
CA LEU A 491 27.12 24.74 2.41
C LEU A 491 27.38 25.15 3.86
N ARG A 492 28.49 25.83 4.17
CA ARG A 492 28.75 26.36 5.51
C ARG A 492 27.66 27.34 5.95
N GLY A 493 27.28 28.29 5.09
CA GLY A 493 26.19 29.22 5.38
C GLY A 493 24.82 28.51 5.55
N VAL A 494 24.57 27.46 4.78
CA VAL A 494 23.36 26.64 4.92
C VAL A 494 23.38 25.85 6.24
N ALA A 495 24.52 25.28 6.60
CA ALA A 495 24.70 24.51 7.82
C ALA A 495 24.55 25.38 9.07
N ASP A 496 25.10 26.59 9.07
CA ASP A 496 24.95 27.56 10.16
C ASP A 496 23.48 27.95 10.36
N ALA A 497 22.75 28.19 9.26
CA ALA A 497 21.31 28.44 9.29
C ALA A 497 20.50 27.26 9.85
N LEU A 498 20.81 26.04 9.40
CA LEU A 498 20.14 24.82 9.84
C LEU A 498 20.38 24.55 11.32
N ASP A 499 21.64 24.60 11.77
CA ASP A 499 21.99 24.35 13.17
C ASP A 499 21.38 25.41 14.09
N TYR A 500 21.28 26.67 13.65
CA TYR A 500 20.56 27.72 14.38
C TYR A 500 19.06 27.42 14.48
N ALA A 501 18.41 27.04 13.37
CA ALA A 501 16.99 26.69 13.37
C ALA A 501 16.69 25.45 14.25
N HIS A 502 17.53 24.41 14.15
CA HIS A 502 17.39 23.17 14.92
C HIS A 502 17.53 23.41 16.42
N LYS A 503 18.45 24.28 16.85
CA LYS A 503 18.59 24.72 18.26
C LYS A 503 17.35 25.44 18.77
N ASN A 504 16.61 26.10 17.90
CA ASN A 504 15.33 26.75 18.20
C ASN A 504 14.12 25.81 18.01
N GLY A 505 14.36 24.50 17.86
CA GLY A 505 13.30 23.49 17.74
C GLY A 505 12.59 23.47 16.39
N LEU A 506 13.17 24.11 15.36
CA LEU A 506 12.59 24.17 14.02
C LEU A 506 13.37 23.31 13.04
N VAL A 507 12.69 22.36 12.40
CA VAL A 507 13.22 21.56 11.27
C VAL A 507 12.71 22.16 9.95
N HIS A 508 13.57 22.32 8.95
CA HIS A 508 13.23 22.98 7.70
C HIS A 508 12.36 22.11 6.77
N ARG A 509 12.67 20.82 6.66
CA ARG A 509 11.92 19.76 5.93
C ARG A 509 11.81 19.92 4.42
N ASP A 510 12.45 20.93 3.83
CA ASP A 510 12.37 21.26 2.39
C ASP A 510 13.70 21.83 1.87
N ILE A 511 14.82 21.21 2.28
CA ILE A 511 16.14 21.62 1.82
C ILE A 511 16.34 21.18 0.37
N LYS A 512 16.65 22.16 -0.50
CA LYS A 512 16.92 21.98 -1.93
C LYS A 512 17.56 23.24 -2.51
N PRO A 513 18.22 23.17 -3.68
CA PRO A 513 18.91 24.32 -4.28
C PRO A 513 18.03 25.54 -4.55
N SER A 514 16.73 25.36 -4.86
CA SER A 514 15.84 26.49 -5.14
C SER A 514 15.50 27.34 -3.90
N ASN A 515 15.80 26.83 -2.71
CA ASN A 515 15.53 27.49 -1.43
C ASN A 515 16.82 28.09 -0.81
N VAL A 516 17.93 28.07 -1.55
CA VAL A 516 19.21 28.66 -1.13
C VAL A 516 19.54 29.81 -2.08
N MET A 517 19.44 31.04 -1.60
CA MET A 517 19.71 32.26 -2.35
C MET A 517 21.15 32.73 -2.13
N LEU A 518 21.79 33.22 -3.19
CA LEU A 518 23.12 33.80 -3.16
C LEU A 518 23.00 35.32 -3.33
N ASP A 519 22.89 36.04 -2.22
CA ASP A 519 22.68 37.49 -2.23
C ASP A 519 23.94 38.26 -2.62
N SER A 520 23.95 38.75 -3.85
CA SER A 520 25.05 39.51 -4.46
C SER A 520 25.18 40.95 -3.96
N SER A 521 24.37 41.36 -2.98
CA SER A 521 24.48 42.67 -2.32
C SER A 521 25.77 42.82 -1.48
N THR A 522 26.42 41.69 -1.17
CA THR A 522 27.65 41.61 -0.38
C THR A 522 28.75 40.92 -1.20
N ILE A 523 30.01 41.19 -0.86
CA ILE A 523 31.18 40.54 -1.46
C ILE A 523 32.04 39.95 -0.32
N PRO A 524 32.17 38.61 -0.23
CA PRO A 524 31.52 37.58 -1.07
C PRO A 524 29.99 37.55 -0.88
N ALA A 525 29.28 36.95 -1.85
CA ALA A 525 27.83 36.85 -1.81
C ALA A 525 27.35 36.09 -0.56
N ARG A 526 26.34 36.64 0.12
CA ARG A 526 25.75 36.06 1.34
C ARG A 526 24.82 34.91 0.98
N VAL A 527 25.06 33.74 1.56
CA VAL A 527 24.16 32.58 1.44
C VAL A 527 22.96 32.78 2.36
N VAL A 528 21.74 32.70 1.83
CA VAL A 528 20.52 32.87 2.62
C VAL A 528 19.56 31.71 2.34
N LEU A 529 19.17 31.00 3.39
CA LEU A 529 18.17 29.95 3.36
C LEU A 529 16.76 30.55 3.44
N THR A 530 15.90 30.16 2.51
CA THR A 530 14.52 30.67 2.37
C THR A 530 13.51 29.51 2.47
N ASP A 531 12.23 29.85 2.64
CA ASP A 531 11.10 28.91 2.50
C ASP A 531 11.15 27.67 3.43
N PHE A 532 11.08 27.89 4.75
CA PHE A 532 10.96 26.79 5.71
C PHE A 532 9.63 26.04 5.49
N GLY A 533 9.71 24.79 5.06
CA GLY A 533 8.57 23.98 4.62
C GLY A 533 7.63 23.52 5.73
N ILE A 534 7.30 24.34 6.72
CA ILE A 534 6.33 24.03 7.77
C ILE A 534 4.92 23.85 7.15
N ALA A 535 4.61 24.57 6.07
CA ALA A 535 3.41 24.31 5.27
C ALA A 535 3.41 22.93 4.55
N LYS A 536 4.57 22.26 4.50
CA LYS A 536 4.79 20.91 3.96
C LYS A 536 4.93 19.84 5.06
N ILE A 537 4.30 20.00 6.23
CA ILE A 537 3.89 18.81 7.00
C ILE A 537 2.80 18.13 6.17
N ILE A 538 3.26 17.37 5.18
CA ILE A 538 2.44 16.65 4.22
C ILE A 538 2.09 15.34 4.92
N ASP A 539 0.81 15.17 5.23
CA ASP A 539 0.31 13.86 5.58
C ASP A 539 0.61 12.93 4.40
N SER A 540 0.98 11.68 4.67
CA SER A 540 1.37 10.69 3.64
C SER A 540 0.39 10.63 2.44
N GLN A 541 -0.88 10.98 2.67
CA GLN A 541 -1.96 11.08 1.69
C GLN A 541 -1.76 12.17 0.62
N THR A 542 -1.15 13.32 0.95
CA THR A 542 -1.02 14.47 0.04
C THR A 542 0.25 14.41 -0.84
N LEU A 543 1.25 13.60 -0.47
CA LEU A 543 2.46 13.36 -1.28
C LEU A 543 2.12 12.67 -2.62
N MET A 544 1.07 11.85 -2.66
CA MET A 544 0.75 11.00 -3.81
C MET A 544 -0.14 11.68 -4.87
N THR A 545 -0.76 12.82 -4.56
CA THR A 545 -1.80 13.43 -5.39
C THR A 545 -1.36 14.67 -6.18
N ASN A 546 -0.17 15.24 -5.92
CA ASN A 546 0.31 16.47 -6.55
C ASN A 546 1.54 16.25 -7.45
N THR A 547 1.33 16.31 -8.77
CA THR A 547 2.41 16.25 -9.79
C THR A 547 3.39 17.44 -9.71
N ASN A 548 2.95 18.59 -9.20
CA ASN A 548 3.82 19.78 -9.02
C ASN A 548 4.84 19.64 -7.87
N MET A 549 4.81 18.54 -7.11
CA MET A 549 5.78 18.28 -6.03
C MET A 549 6.99 17.44 -6.47
N LEU A 550 7.04 16.97 -7.72
CA LEU A 550 8.13 16.10 -8.22
C LEU A 550 9.53 16.61 -7.85
N GLY A 551 9.84 17.89 -8.11
CA GLY A 551 11.14 18.48 -7.80
C GLY A 551 11.47 18.70 -6.32
N THR A 552 10.50 18.50 -5.42
CA THR A 552 10.74 18.49 -3.96
C THR A 552 11.08 17.08 -3.46
N LEU A 553 10.55 16.04 -4.13
CA LEU A 553 10.75 14.66 -3.72
C LEU A 553 12.19 14.17 -3.98
N ASP A 554 12.93 14.84 -4.85
CA ASP A 554 14.32 14.53 -5.17
C ASP A 554 15.26 14.63 -3.95
N TYR A 555 14.86 15.34 -2.89
CA TYR A 555 15.67 15.57 -1.68
C TYR A 555 15.04 14.96 -0.42
N ILE A 556 13.95 14.21 -0.55
CA ILE A 556 13.18 13.73 0.61
C ILE A 556 13.95 12.70 1.43
N ALA A 557 13.91 12.82 2.76
CA ALA A 557 14.51 11.85 3.65
C ALA A 557 13.64 10.58 3.78
N PRO A 558 14.22 9.38 3.99
CA PRO A 558 13.49 8.12 4.14
C PRO A 558 12.39 8.17 5.21
N GLU A 559 12.69 8.76 6.37
CA GLU A 559 11.77 8.89 7.50
C GLU A 559 10.60 9.83 7.19
N GLN A 560 10.77 10.83 6.32
CA GLN A 560 9.68 11.69 5.86
C GLN A 560 8.68 10.92 4.98
N ILE A 561 9.12 9.86 4.31
CA ILE A 561 8.26 8.96 3.53
C ILE A 561 7.52 7.97 4.45
N GLN A 562 8.20 7.45 5.48
CA GLN A 562 7.67 6.39 6.35
C GLN A 562 6.73 6.90 7.45
N ALA A 563 7.08 8.01 8.11
CA ALA A 563 6.33 8.55 9.25
C ALA A 563 6.61 10.05 9.43
N SER A 564 5.91 10.90 8.67
CA SER A 564 6.14 12.35 8.65
C SER A 564 5.92 13.08 9.99
N ALA A 565 5.29 12.43 10.97
CA ALA A 565 5.04 12.99 12.31
C ALA A 565 6.25 12.90 13.26
N GLU A 566 7.23 12.02 13.02
CA GLU A 566 8.38 11.77 13.92
C GLU A 566 9.73 12.25 13.34
N VAL A 567 9.68 13.18 12.39
CA VAL A 567 10.87 13.67 11.68
C VAL A 567 11.64 14.69 12.52
N ASP A 568 12.90 14.35 12.86
CA ASP A 568 13.85 15.23 13.54
C ASP A 568 14.74 16.02 12.56
N SER A 569 15.72 16.77 13.08
CA SER A 569 16.65 17.61 12.30
C SER A 569 17.50 16.85 11.29
N ARG A 570 17.69 15.54 11.45
CA ARG A 570 18.56 14.74 10.58
C ARG A 570 17.97 14.51 9.20
N ALA A 571 16.68 14.78 9.00
CA ALA A 571 16.08 14.83 7.68
C ALA A 571 16.67 15.97 6.82
N ASP A 572 16.94 17.14 7.43
CA ASP A 572 17.57 18.25 6.72
C ASP A 572 19.02 17.90 6.34
N ILE A 573 19.71 17.10 7.17
CA ILE A 573 21.08 16.61 6.89
C ILE A 573 21.08 15.65 5.69
N TYR A 574 20.07 14.78 5.58
CA TYR A 574 19.92 13.91 4.41
C TYR A 574 19.75 14.73 3.13
N ALA A 575 18.82 15.69 3.15
CA ALA A 575 18.57 16.58 2.02
C ALA A 575 19.80 17.43 1.66
N LEU A 576 20.56 17.88 2.66
CA LEU A 576 21.85 18.57 2.49
C LEU A 576 22.89 17.66 1.83
N GLY A 577 22.92 16.36 2.18
CA GLY A 577 23.76 15.35 1.53
C GLY A 577 23.41 15.14 0.06
N VAL A 578 22.11 15.04 -0.26
CA VAL A 578 21.61 14.98 -1.65
C VAL A 578 22.02 16.22 -2.43
N MET A 579 21.82 17.41 -1.86
CA MET A 579 22.21 18.68 -2.46
C MET A 579 23.73 18.77 -2.70
N THR A 580 24.54 18.31 -1.73
CA THR A 580 26.00 18.25 -1.87
C THR A 580 26.43 17.33 -3.01
N TYR A 581 25.83 16.15 -3.11
CA TYR A 581 26.05 15.22 -4.22
C TYR A 581 25.76 15.87 -5.57
N GLN A 582 24.61 16.56 -5.67
CA GLN A 582 24.20 17.23 -6.91
C GLN A 582 25.11 18.41 -7.27
N MET A 583 25.52 19.23 -6.30
CA MET A 583 26.45 20.33 -6.55
C MET A 583 27.78 19.85 -7.12
N ILE A 584 28.31 18.72 -6.61
CA ILE A 584 29.62 18.20 -7.02
C ILE A 584 29.52 17.44 -8.35
N THR A 585 28.51 16.59 -8.52
CA THR A 585 28.41 15.72 -9.69
C THR A 585 27.65 16.34 -10.87
N GLY A 586 26.78 17.31 -10.59
CA GLY A 586 25.86 17.92 -11.54
C GLY A 586 24.56 17.16 -11.77
N THR A 587 24.37 16.00 -11.13
CA THR A 587 23.20 15.14 -11.28
C THR A 587 22.62 14.74 -9.93
N LEU A 588 21.35 14.37 -9.87
CA LEU A 588 20.78 13.86 -8.62
C LEU A 588 21.32 12.45 -8.30
N PRO A 589 21.38 12.05 -7.03
CA PRO A 589 21.82 10.70 -6.65
C PRO A 589 20.81 9.62 -7.05
N PHE A 590 19.52 9.96 -7.13
CA PHE A 590 18.45 9.05 -7.54
C PHE A 590 17.58 9.74 -8.59
N GLU A 591 17.48 9.15 -9.77
CA GLU A 591 16.59 9.63 -10.85
C GLU A 591 15.79 8.44 -11.38
N HIS A 592 14.46 8.54 -11.31
CA HIS A 592 13.56 7.50 -11.78
C HIS A 592 12.35 8.07 -12.52
N PRO A 593 11.83 7.37 -13.55
CA PRO A 593 10.71 7.85 -14.37
C PRO A 593 9.36 7.87 -13.64
N SER A 594 9.27 7.25 -12.46
CA SER A 594 8.05 7.26 -11.65
C SER A 594 8.34 7.74 -10.23
N THR A 595 7.42 8.54 -9.69
CA THR A 595 7.50 9.04 -8.31
C THR A 595 7.64 7.92 -7.30
N GLY A 596 6.90 6.82 -7.47
CA GLY A 596 7.00 5.67 -6.57
C GLY A 596 8.38 5.01 -6.57
N ALA A 597 9.01 4.89 -7.74
CA ALA A 597 10.37 4.35 -7.84
C ALA A 597 11.42 5.30 -7.23
N LEU A 598 11.25 6.62 -7.42
CA LEU A 598 12.10 7.62 -6.76
C LEU A 598 12.00 7.51 -5.22
N LEU A 599 10.79 7.48 -4.68
CA LEU A 599 10.58 7.30 -3.23
C LEU A 599 11.17 5.98 -2.73
N LEU A 600 11.02 4.89 -3.48
CA LEU A 600 11.62 3.60 -3.13
C LEU A 600 13.15 3.63 -3.13
N ALA A 601 13.76 4.38 -4.05
CA ALA A 601 15.21 4.59 -4.08
C ALA A 601 15.68 5.39 -2.86
N HIS A 602 14.96 6.46 -2.50
CA HIS A 602 15.21 7.19 -1.26
C HIS A 602 15.09 6.28 -0.04
N LEU A 603 14.14 5.34 0.01
CA LEU A 603 13.98 4.39 1.11
C LEU A 603 15.10 3.33 1.17
N ASN A 604 15.45 2.72 0.03
CA ASN A 604 16.17 1.44 0.03
C ASN A 604 17.49 1.43 -0.75
N ALA A 605 17.63 2.27 -1.79
CA ALA A 605 18.81 2.22 -2.64
C ALA A 605 20.04 2.80 -1.91
N PRO A 606 21.20 2.12 -1.90
CA PRO A 606 22.39 2.66 -1.28
C PRO A 606 22.78 4.01 -1.92
N PRO A 607 23.24 5.01 -1.15
CA PRO A 607 23.72 6.27 -1.72
C PRO A 607 24.86 6.04 -2.72
N PRO A 608 24.78 6.55 -3.95
CA PRO A 608 25.83 6.36 -4.95
C PRO A 608 27.14 7.02 -4.52
N ASP A 609 28.27 6.44 -4.93
CA ASP A 609 29.59 7.03 -4.73
C ASP A 609 29.81 8.14 -5.78
N ALA A 610 29.94 9.39 -5.33
CA ALA A 610 30.17 10.54 -6.20
C ALA A 610 31.45 10.41 -7.05
N ARG A 611 32.41 9.58 -6.63
CA ARG A 611 33.65 9.29 -7.38
C ARG A 611 33.41 8.52 -8.67
N ALA A 612 32.24 7.90 -8.84
CA ALA A 612 31.83 7.32 -10.11
C ALA A 612 31.72 8.38 -11.22
N LEU A 613 31.36 9.62 -10.86
CA LEU A 613 31.20 10.75 -11.79
C LEU A 613 32.37 11.74 -11.70
N VAL A 614 32.92 11.96 -10.51
CA VAL A 614 34.04 12.90 -10.26
C VAL A 614 35.22 12.13 -9.68
N ARG A 615 36.05 11.54 -10.54
CA ARG A 615 37.12 10.58 -10.16
C ARG A 615 38.15 11.15 -9.18
N ASP A 616 38.44 12.44 -9.30
CA ASP A 616 39.44 13.14 -8.48
C ASP A 616 38.89 13.60 -7.13
N LEU A 617 37.61 13.34 -6.83
CA LEU A 617 37.01 13.65 -5.54
C LEU A 617 37.68 12.80 -4.44
N PRO A 618 38.16 13.42 -3.35
CA PRO A 618 38.75 12.70 -2.21
C PRO A 618 37.80 11.65 -1.63
N ARG A 619 38.37 10.50 -1.21
CA ARG A 619 37.58 9.36 -0.71
C ARG A 619 36.77 9.67 0.53
N ASN A 620 37.35 10.43 1.44
CA ASN A 620 36.70 10.91 2.66
C ASN A 620 35.48 11.78 2.32
N VAL A 621 35.60 12.71 1.37
CA VAL A 621 34.49 13.58 0.94
C VAL A 621 33.33 12.76 0.37
N ALA A 622 33.62 11.80 -0.51
CA ALA A 622 32.61 10.90 -1.07
C ALA A 622 31.91 10.07 0.02
N HIS A 623 32.68 9.53 0.97
CA HIS A 623 32.15 8.79 2.10
C HIS A 623 31.26 9.67 3.00
N SER A 624 31.69 10.90 3.30
CA SER A 624 30.91 11.86 4.09
C SER A 624 29.57 12.19 3.44
N ILE A 625 29.54 12.36 2.11
CA ILE A 625 28.31 12.56 1.32
C ILE A 625 27.38 11.35 1.46
N GLN A 626 27.92 10.12 1.36
CA GLN A 626 27.13 8.90 1.54
C GLN A 626 26.62 8.74 2.98
N GLN A 627 27.42 9.14 3.98
CA GLN A 627 27.05 9.10 5.39
C GLN A 627 25.91 10.07 5.71
N ALA A 628 25.93 11.30 5.17
CA ALA A 628 24.82 12.23 5.28
C ALA A 628 23.53 11.65 4.65
N MET A 629 23.66 10.89 3.56
CA MET A 629 22.55 10.19 2.90
C MET A 629 22.24 8.80 3.50
N ALA A 630 22.74 8.46 4.68
CA ALA A 630 22.46 7.17 5.31
C ALA A 630 20.94 6.99 5.53
N LYS A 631 20.42 5.78 5.29
CA LYS A 631 18.97 5.55 5.35
C LYS A 631 18.39 5.65 6.76
N LYS A 632 19.20 5.25 7.74
CA LYS A 632 18.88 5.38 9.16
C LYS A 632 19.38 6.74 9.68
N PRO A 633 18.52 7.58 10.27
CA PRO A 633 18.92 8.88 10.81
C PRO A 633 20.10 8.80 11.78
N GLU A 634 20.15 7.76 12.62
CA GLU A 634 21.21 7.54 13.61
C GLU A 634 22.61 7.31 13.03
N ASN A 635 22.71 7.00 11.74
CA ASN A 635 23.98 6.81 11.05
C ASN A 635 24.49 8.10 10.38
N ARG A 636 23.72 9.19 10.43
CA ARG A 636 24.10 10.50 9.87
C ARG A 636 24.85 11.32 10.93
N PRO A 637 25.61 12.35 10.50
CA PRO A 637 26.10 13.38 11.41
C PRO A 637 24.97 13.95 12.28
N ALA A 638 25.28 14.35 13.52
CA ALA A 638 24.27 14.84 14.44
C ALA A 638 23.78 16.25 14.08
N THR A 639 24.64 17.07 13.48
CA THR A 639 24.32 18.44 13.03
C THR A 639 24.80 18.69 11.60
N ALA A 640 24.26 19.73 10.96
CA ALA A 640 24.72 20.13 9.64
C ALA A 640 26.17 20.63 9.68
N GLY A 641 26.57 21.35 10.74
CA GLY A 641 27.95 21.77 10.94
C GLY A 641 28.94 20.61 11.04
N GLU A 642 28.57 19.52 11.74
CA GLU A 642 29.38 18.30 11.80
C GLU A 642 29.56 17.69 10.40
N PHE A 643 28.49 17.63 9.60
CA PHE A 643 28.58 17.16 8.22
C PHE A 643 29.57 18.00 7.40
N ILE A 644 29.48 19.34 7.45
CA ILE A 644 30.39 20.20 6.68
C ILE A 644 31.85 20.06 7.13
N ALA A 645 32.11 19.93 8.43
CA ALA A 645 33.45 19.70 8.96
C ALA A 645 34.08 18.41 8.40
N THR A 646 33.28 17.36 8.16
CA THR A 646 33.78 16.11 7.54
C THR A 646 34.17 16.26 6.07
N LEU A 647 33.70 17.31 5.38
CA LEU A 647 34.09 17.62 4.00
C LEU A 647 35.41 18.42 3.93
N GLU A 648 35.74 19.14 5.00
CA GLU A 648 36.93 20.01 5.10
C GLU A 648 38.20 19.26 5.51
N ASN A 649 38.06 18.17 6.28
CA ASN A 649 39.16 17.33 6.76
C ASN A 649 39.70 16.40 5.65
N THR A 650 40.15 16.98 4.53
CA THR A 650 40.82 16.32 3.39
C THR A 650 42.33 16.22 3.51
#